data_AF-A0A7M3NPL8-F1
#
_entry.id   AF-A0A7M3NPL8-F1
#
_cell.length_a   1.000
_cell.length_b   1.000
_cell.length_c   1.000
_cell.angle_alpha   90.00
_cell.angle_beta   90.00
_cell.angle_gamma   90.00
#
_symmetry.space_group_name_H-M   'P 1'
#
loop_
_entity.id
_entity.type
_entity.pdbx_description
1 polymer ?
#
loop_
_entity_poly.entity_id
_entity_poly.type
_entity_poly.pdbx_seq_one_letter_code
_entity_poly.pdbx_strand_id
1 'polypeptide(L)'
;MAENPDAIVTDAKDEGTGGCPVAHGRAAHPTQGGGNRQWWPERLNLKILAKDPVVANPLGADFDYAEAFQALDLAAVKRDIAEVLTTSQDWWPADFGNYGPLMIRMAWHSAGTYRISDGRGGGGRGQQRFAPLNSWPDNGNLDKARRLLWPVKKKYGQSISWADLMILTGNVALETMGFETFGFGGGRADVWEADEDVYWGPETTWLDDQRYSGDRELENPLGAVQMGLIYVNPEGPNGNPDPIAAARDIRETFRRMAMNDEETVALIAGGHTFGKTHGAGPAESVGDDPEAAAMEQQGLGWKSTYGTGKGGDAITSGLEVTWTTKPTQWSNDFFDILFGYEWELTQSPAGANQWVAKDAAEIIPDAHDASKKKLPTMLTTDLSLRFDPIYGPISRRFHENPAEFADAFARAWYKLTHRDLGPKSLYLGPEVPAETLLWQDPLPAAEGEAIDAADVTALKAKILDSGLTVPQLVKAAWASAATHRASDKRGGANGGRIRLEPQRGWEVNDPDELAQVLRTLENIQGEFNSGAKKVSLADLIVLGGSAAVEKAAGDAGVAVEVPFAAGRVDATEEHTDPESFAALEPSYDGFRNYLGKGNRLPAEYLLLDRANLLALSAPEMTALVGGLRVLGANQNGSKHGVLTETPGKLTNDFFVNLLDLGTTWKSTSGDQTTFEGRDASGEVKWTGTRADLVFGSNSELRALAEVYASDDAKEKFVKDFVEAWVKVMNLDRFDLV
;
A
#
# COMPACT_ATOMS: atom_id res chain seq x y z
N MET A 1 35.10 -9.69 23.74
CA MET A 1 35.04 -10.35 25.05
C MET A 1 35.18 -9.30 26.13
N ALA A 2 34.03 -8.83 26.61
CA ALA A 2 33.79 -8.28 27.93
C ALA A 2 32.29 -8.53 28.13
N GLU A 3 31.98 -9.42 29.07
CA GLU A 3 30.63 -9.83 29.42
C GLU A 3 29.89 -8.63 30.02
N ASN A 4 28.70 -8.33 29.51
CA ASN A 4 27.76 -7.41 30.15
C ASN A 4 26.45 -8.19 30.38
N PRO A 5 26.13 -8.56 31.62
CA PRO A 5 24.88 -9.22 31.96
C PRO A 5 23.75 -8.19 32.11
N ASP A 6 22.56 -8.60 31.69
CA ASP A 6 21.23 -8.05 32.01
C ASP A 6 20.89 -6.64 31.50
N ALA A 7 20.64 -6.54 30.19
CA ALA A 7 19.60 -5.65 29.67
C ALA A 7 18.33 -6.50 29.49
N ILE A 8 17.34 -6.32 30.36
CA ILE A 8 16.02 -6.94 30.22
C ILE A 8 15.26 -6.12 29.18
N VAL A 9 15.33 -6.53 27.93
CA VAL A 9 14.26 -6.28 26.96
C VAL A 9 13.05 -7.03 27.51
N THR A 10 11.85 -6.45 27.53
CA THR A 10 10.65 -7.22 27.85
C THR A 10 10.51 -8.32 26.80
N ASP A 11 11.00 -9.51 27.12
CA ASP A 11 10.91 -10.70 26.29
C ASP A 11 9.43 -10.99 26.00
N ALA A 12 9.17 -11.48 24.78
CA ALA A 12 7.93 -12.16 24.50
C ALA A 12 7.75 -13.26 25.56
N LYS A 13 6.59 -13.25 26.22
CA LYS A 13 6.18 -14.18 27.27
C LYS A 13 6.75 -15.59 27.04
N ASP A 14 7.63 -16.03 27.93
CA ASP A 14 8.17 -17.39 27.92
C ASP A 14 6.99 -18.38 27.97
N GLU A 15 7.00 -19.38 27.08
CA GLU A 15 5.87 -20.26 26.80
C GLU A 15 5.44 -21.05 28.04
N GLY A 16 4.52 -20.47 28.81
CA GLY A 16 3.70 -21.19 29.78
C GLY A 16 2.67 -22.05 29.05
N THR A 17 3.10 -23.11 28.35
CA THR A 17 2.22 -24.11 27.70
C THR A 17 1.08 -23.50 26.86
N GLY A 18 1.32 -22.33 26.27
CA GLY A 18 0.45 -21.67 25.31
C GLY A 18 0.74 -22.18 23.92
N GLY A 19 0.68 -23.50 23.72
CA GLY A 19 0.68 -24.04 22.37
C GLY A 19 -0.44 -23.36 21.58
N CYS A 20 -0.17 -23.07 20.31
CA CYS A 20 -1.17 -22.65 19.36
C CYS A 20 -2.47 -23.45 19.61
N PRO A 21 -3.68 -22.85 19.70
CA PRO A 21 -4.91 -23.63 19.84
C PRO A 21 -5.17 -24.50 18.60
N VAL A 22 -4.32 -24.40 17.57
CA VAL A 22 -4.13 -25.42 16.55
C VAL A 22 -3.64 -26.68 17.24
N ALA A 23 -4.57 -27.59 17.49
CA ALA A 23 -4.30 -28.93 17.97
C ALA A 23 -3.06 -29.52 17.27
N HIS A 24 -1.92 -29.56 17.98
CA HIS A 24 -0.64 -30.10 17.50
C HIS A 24 -0.67 -31.62 17.25
N GLY A 25 -1.86 -32.20 17.05
CA GLY A 25 -2.11 -33.61 16.74
C GLY A 25 -3.20 -33.86 15.70
N ARG A 26 -3.79 -32.82 15.07
CA ARG A 26 -4.71 -33.02 13.92
C ARG A 26 -4.69 -31.83 12.95
N ALA A 27 -4.96 -32.09 11.68
CA ALA A 27 -5.20 -31.04 10.69
C ALA A 27 -6.37 -30.14 11.13
N ALA A 28 -6.26 -28.84 10.92
CA ALA A 28 -7.32 -27.89 11.23
C ALA A 28 -8.54 -28.18 10.34
N HIS A 29 -9.75 -28.05 10.89
CA HIS A 29 -10.96 -28.11 10.07
C HIS A 29 -11.01 -26.90 9.11
N PRO A 30 -11.63 -26.96 7.91
CA PRO A 30 -11.70 -25.82 7.00
C PRO A 30 -12.27 -24.54 7.63
N THR A 31 -13.22 -24.67 8.56
CA THR A 31 -13.78 -23.52 9.32
C THR A 31 -12.84 -22.95 10.38
N GLN A 32 -11.68 -23.58 10.60
CA GLN A 32 -10.60 -23.14 11.49
C GLN A 32 -9.37 -22.67 10.69
N GLY A 33 -9.53 -22.37 9.40
CA GLY A 33 -8.43 -21.99 8.51
C GLY A 33 -7.61 -23.16 7.95
N GLY A 34 -8.03 -24.40 8.19
CA GLY A 34 -7.42 -25.58 7.56
C GLY A 34 -7.60 -25.63 6.05
N GLY A 35 -6.76 -26.41 5.36
CA GLY A 35 -6.89 -26.60 3.92
C GLY A 35 -5.63 -27.10 3.24
N ASN A 36 -5.62 -27.01 1.91
CA ASN A 36 -4.55 -27.52 1.05
C ASN A 36 -3.16 -26.96 1.37
N ARG A 37 -3.06 -25.74 1.90
CA ARG A 37 -1.78 -25.10 2.25
C ARG A 37 -1.03 -25.85 3.36
N GLN A 38 -1.73 -26.57 4.23
CA GLN A 38 -1.07 -27.43 5.23
C GLN A 38 -0.36 -28.62 4.59
N TRP A 39 -0.91 -29.17 3.50
CA TRP A 39 -0.30 -30.28 2.75
C TRP A 39 0.78 -29.79 1.79
N TRP A 40 0.57 -28.63 1.18
CA TRP A 40 1.44 -28.02 0.18
C TRP A 40 1.71 -26.55 0.52
N PRO A 41 2.65 -26.27 1.43
CA PRO A 41 2.92 -24.90 1.89
C PRO A 41 3.47 -23.99 0.78
N GLU A 42 4.13 -24.58 -0.22
CA GLU A 42 4.67 -23.90 -1.42
C GLU A 42 3.63 -23.85 -2.58
N ARG A 43 2.35 -24.12 -2.31
CA ARG A 43 1.31 -23.96 -3.32
C ARG A 43 1.00 -22.46 -3.52
N LEU A 44 0.92 -22.02 -4.78
CA LEU A 44 0.44 -20.66 -5.11
C LEU A 44 -0.93 -20.36 -4.48
N ASN A 45 -1.05 -19.18 -3.89
CA ASN A 45 -2.29 -18.70 -3.27
C ASN A 45 -3.12 -17.85 -4.23
N LEU A 46 -3.86 -18.47 -5.15
CA LEU A 46 -4.69 -17.73 -6.12
C LEU A 46 -5.82 -16.91 -5.48
N LYS A 47 -6.14 -17.14 -4.20
CA LYS A 47 -7.18 -16.37 -3.49
C LYS A 47 -6.89 -14.87 -3.45
N ILE A 48 -5.62 -14.46 -3.52
CA ILE A 48 -5.27 -13.03 -3.53
C ILE A 48 -5.75 -12.30 -4.80
N LEU A 49 -6.16 -13.03 -5.85
CA LEU A 49 -6.75 -12.47 -7.07
C LEU A 49 -8.28 -12.38 -7.02
N ALA A 50 -8.91 -12.88 -5.96
CA ALA A 50 -10.35 -12.86 -5.74
C ALA A 50 -10.71 -11.99 -4.53
N LYS A 51 -10.04 -10.82 -4.42
CA LYS A 51 -10.15 -9.88 -3.30
C LYS A 51 -11.48 -9.12 -3.35
N ASP A 52 -12.03 -8.83 -2.18
CA ASP A 52 -13.30 -8.12 -1.99
C ASP A 52 -14.43 -8.68 -2.87
N PRO A 53 -14.64 -10.01 -2.88
CA PRO A 53 -15.57 -10.62 -3.81
C PRO A 53 -16.98 -10.11 -3.52
N VAL A 54 -17.79 -9.91 -4.57
CA VAL A 54 -19.16 -9.36 -4.45
C VAL A 54 -20.00 -10.09 -3.41
N VAL A 55 -19.81 -11.41 -3.26
CA VAL A 55 -20.52 -12.24 -2.27
C VAL A 55 -20.19 -11.89 -0.81
N ALA A 56 -19.02 -11.29 -0.54
CA ALA A 56 -18.61 -10.82 0.78
C ALA A 56 -19.04 -9.38 1.06
N ASN A 57 -19.44 -8.61 0.03
CA ASN A 57 -19.85 -7.21 0.19
C ASN A 57 -21.34 -7.09 0.57
N PRO A 58 -21.68 -6.67 1.81
CA PRO A 58 -23.06 -6.53 2.26
C PRO A 58 -23.80 -5.32 1.67
N LEU A 59 -23.11 -4.39 0.98
CA LEU A 59 -23.72 -3.23 0.36
C LEU A 59 -24.25 -3.52 -1.05
N GLY A 60 -23.85 -4.65 -1.64
CA GLY A 60 -24.20 -5.01 -3.01
C GLY A 60 -23.29 -4.39 -4.05
N ALA A 61 -23.31 -4.92 -5.28
CA ALA A 61 -22.45 -4.49 -6.38
C ALA A 61 -22.82 -3.11 -6.94
N ASP A 62 -24.07 -2.68 -6.76
CA ASP A 62 -24.60 -1.43 -7.33
C ASP A 62 -24.43 -0.23 -6.38
N PHE A 63 -23.83 -0.40 -5.20
CA PHE A 63 -23.63 0.68 -4.25
C PHE A 63 -22.47 1.59 -4.67
N ASP A 64 -22.77 2.87 -4.89
CA ASP A 64 -21.80 3.93 -5.16
C ASP A 64 -21.48 4.70 -3.87
N TYR A 65 -20.25 4.52 -3.36
CA TYR A 65 -19.79 5.21 -2.17
C TYR A 65 -19.57 6.72 -2.41
N ALA A 66 -19.13 7.11 -3.61
CA ALA A 66 -18.88 8.51 -3.92
C ALA A 66 -20.18 9.32 -3.91
N GLU A 67 -21.25 8.79 -4.52
CA GLU A 67 -22.59 9.37 -4.45
C GLU A 67 -23.08 9.47 -3.00
N ALA A 68 -22.96 8.38 -2.23
CA ALA A 68 -23.41 8.33 -0.84
C ALA A 68 -22.65 9.32 0.06
N PHE A 69 -21.35 9.52 -0.17
CA PHE A 69 -20.52 10.48 0.57
C PHE A 69 -20.81 11.93 0.16
N GLN A 70 -21.05 12.21 -1.12
CA GLN A 70 -21.40 13.57 -1.58
C GLN A 70 -22.71 14.07 -0.97
N ALA A 71 -23.63 13.17 -0.63
CA ALA A 71 -24.88 13.50 0.06
C ALA A 71 -24.72 13.74 1.58
N LEU A 72 -23.53 13.49 2.15
CA LEU A 72 -23.26 13.60 3.59
C LEU A 72 -23.17 15.05 4.06
N ASP A 73 -23.83 15.39 5.17
CA ASP A 73 -23.54 16.63 5.91
C ASP A 73 -22.23 16.46 6.71
N LEU A 74 -21.10 16.67 6.03
CA LEU A 74 -19.77 16.53 6.62
C LEU A 74 -19.59 17.41 7.87
N ALA A 75 -20.15 18.63 7.86
CA ALA A 75 -20.07 19.52 9.01
C ALA A 75 -20.83 18.96 10.23
N ALA A 76 -21.96 18.28 10.04
CA ALA A 76 -22.63 17.56 11.11
C ALA A 76 -21.81 16.38 11.64
N VAL A 77 -21.16 15.62 10.76
CA VAL A 77 -20.25 14.55 11.19
C VAL A 77 -19.12 15.10 12.05
N LYS A 78 -18.44 16.16 11.61
CA LYS A 78 -17.35 16.79 12.36
C LYS A 78 -17.81 17.29 13.74
N ARG A 79 -19.03 17.86 13.85
CA ARG A 79 -19.61 18.26 15.14
C ARG A 79 -19.84 17.08 16.08
N ASP A 80 -20.41 15.98 15.58
CA ASP A 80 -20.66 14.79 16.40
C ASP A 80 -19.34 14.11 16.81
N ILE A 81 -18.32 14.13 15.95
CA ILE A 81 -16.97 13.68 16.33
C ILE A 81 -16.45 14.54 17.48
N ALA A 82 -16.50 15.87 17.36
CA ALA A 82 -16.04 16.79 18.42
C ALA A 82 -16.77 16.55 19.76
N GLU A 83 -18.05 16.20 19.72
CA GLU A 83 -18.80 15.78 20.92
C GLU A 83 -18.24 14.48 21.51
N VAL A 84 -17.97 13.46 20.68
CA VAL A 84 -17.33 12.21 21.13
C VAL A 84 -15.99 12.50 21.80
N LEU A 85 -15.17 13.39 21.24
CA LEU A 85 -13.83 13.69 21.76
C LEU A 85 -13.84 14.16 23.22
N THR A 86 -14.90 14.83 23.68
CA THR A 86 -15.00 15.37 25.05
C THR A 86 -16.06 14.69 25.92
N THR A 87 -16.75 13.68 25.39
CA THR A 87 -17.74 12.88 26.12
C THR A 87 -17.12 11.58 26.63
N SER A 88 -16.38 11.70 27.74
CA SER A 88 -15.70 10.57 28.39
C SER A 88 -16.66 9.42 28.72
N GLN A 89 -16.23 8.20 28.44
CA GLN A 89 -16.95 6.97 28.71
C GLN A 89 -16.32 6.22 29.87
N ASP A 90 -17.12 5.80 30.85
CA ASP A 90 -16.61 5.10 32.05
C ASP A 90 -15.84 3.82 31.72
N TRP A 91 -16.17 3.13 30.62
CA TRP A 91 -15.49 1.90 30.21
C TRP A 91 -14.10 2.16 29.61
N TRP A 92 -13.79 3.39 29.22
CA TRP A 92 -12.45 3.82 28.79
C TRP A 92 -12.28 5.34 29.00
N PRO A 93 -12.02 5.82 30.23
CA PRO A 93 -12.02 7.25 30.53
C PRO A 93 -11.03 8.06 29.68
N ALA A 94 -11.45 9.24 29.22
CA ALA A 94 -10.59 10.13 28.43
C ALA A 94 -9.47 10.74 29.28
N ASP A 95 -8.21 10.59 28.85
CA ASP A 95 -7.08 11.33 29.42
C ASP A 95 -7.32 12.83 29.29
N PHE A 96 -7.08 13.59 30.37
CA PHE A 96 -7.27 15.05 30.39
C PHE A 96 -8.70 15.49 30.01
N GLY A 97 -9.68 14.57 30.05
CA GLY A 97 -11.05 14.80 29.59
C GLY A 97 -11.20 14.93 28.07
N ASN A 98 -10.22 14.50 27.26
CA ASN A 98 -10.27 14.62 25.80
C ASN A 98 -9.63 13.39 25.10
N TYR A 99 -10.38 12.72 24.23
CA TYR A 99 -9.90 11.60 23.40
C TYR A 99 -9.11 12.04 22.15
N GLY A 100 -9.02 13.33 21.87
CA GLY A 100 -8.33 13.88 20.69
C GLY A 100 -6.97 13.22 20.41
N PRO A 101 -6.05 13.16 21.39
CA PRO A 101 -4.75 12.52 21.17
C PRO A 101 -4.82 11.02 20.84
N LEU A 102 -5.76 10.28 21.45
CA LEU A 102 -6.00 8.87 21.12
C LEU A 102 -6.50 8.72 19.66
N MET A 103 -7.34 9.65 19.19
CA MET A 103 -7.85 9.64 17.83
C MET A 103 -6.80 10.07 16.80
N ILE A 104 -5.90 10.99 17.14
CA ILE A 104 -4.72 11.30 16.31
C ILE A 104 -3.86 10.06 16.14
N ARG A 105 -3.55 9.34 17.23
CA ARG A 105 -2.82 8.07 17.15
C ARG A 105 -3.57 7.05 16.30
N MET A 106 -4.88 6.92 16.44
CA MET A 106 -5.67 5.99 15.61
C MET A 106 -5.54 6.30 14.12
N ALA A 107 -5.68 7.56 13.72
CA ALA A 107 -5.55 8.00 12.33
C ALA A 107 -4.11 7.82 11.81
N TRP A 108 -3.11 8.19 12.63
CA TRP A 108 -1.69 7.96 12.36
C TRP A 108 -1.41 6.48 12.09
N HIS A 109 -1.85 5.56 12.97
CA HIS A 109 -1.64 4.12 12.83
C HIS A 109 -2.44 3.51 11.68
N SER A 110 -3.60 4.09 11.33
CA SER A 110 -4.38 3.65 10.18
C SER A 110 -3.62 3.94 8.90
N ALA A 111 -3.11 5.16 8.74
CA ALA A 111 -2.35 5.57 7.57
C ALA A 111 -0.91 5.04 7.56
N GLY A 112 -0.33 4.81 8.74
CA GLY A 112 1.08 4.56 8.99
C GLY A 112 1.60 3.20 8.57
N THR A 113 0.78 2.31 8.03
CA THR A 113 1.25 0.98 7.58
C THR A 113 1.72 0.95 6.12
N TYR A 114 1.53 2.06 5.40
CA TYR A 114 1.83 2.18 3.96
C TYR A 114 3.32 1.98 3.65
N ARG A 115 3.64 1.28 2.55
CA ARG A 115 4.99 1.28 1.97
C ARG A 115 4.99 1.72 0.51
N ILE A 116 5.92 2.58 0.15
CA ILE A 116 6.03 3.09 -1.22
C ILE A 116 6.43 2.02 -2.24
N SER A 117 7.14 0.97 -1.83
CA SER A 117 7.66 -0.07 -2.71
C SER A 117 6.56 -0.90 -3.40
N ASP A 118 5.45 -1.16 -2.72
CA ASP A 118 4.31 -1.93 -3.26
C ASP A 118 2.96 -1.22 -3.12
N GLY A 119 2.94 -0.04 -2.49
CA GLY A 119 1.74 0.77 -2.26
C GLY A 119 0.77 0.14 -1.26
N ARG A 120 1.12 -0.99 -0.63
CA ARG A 120 0.25 -1.71 0.31
C ARG A 120 0.30 -1.09 1.71
N GLY A 121 -0.68 -1.44 2.54
CA GLY A 121 -0.94 -0.77 3.81
C GLY A 121 -1.71 0.54 3.59
N GLY A 122 -1.64 1.44 4.56
CA GLY A 122 -2.30 2.74 4.49
C GLY A 122 -3.74 2.75 5.02
N GLY A 123 -4.34 3.95 4.98
CA GLY A 123 -5.67 4.23 5.55
C GLY A 123 -6.82 4.05 4.57
N GLY A 124 -6.52 3.86 3.28
CA GLY A 124 -7.44 3.91 2.14
C GLY A 124 -8.51 2.82 2.11
N ARG A 125 -8.35 1.78 2.93
CA ARG A 125 -9.25 0.61 2.99
C ARG A 125 -9.84 0.35 4.38
N GLY A 126 -9.43 1.11 5.40
CA GLY A 126 -9.89 0.92 6.77
C GLY A 126 -9.47 -0.41 7.41
N GLN A 127 -8.39 -1.04 6.93
CA GLN A 127 -7.92 -2.37 7.35
C GLN A 127 -7.54 -2.48 8.84
N GLN A 128 -7.34 -1.37 9.56
CA GLN A 128 -7.09 -1.37 11.01
C GLN A 128 -8.23 -2.06 11.82
N ARG A 129 -9.42 -2.24 11.24
CA ARG A 129 -10.54 -2.96 11.89
C ARG A 129 -10.51 -4.49 11.69
N PHE A 130 -9.57 -5.01 10.91
CA PHE A 130 -9.41 -6.43 10.62
C PHE A 130 -8.04 -6.95 11.04
N ALA A 131 -7.93 -8.28 11.17
CA ALA A 131 -6.64 -8.93 11.35
C ALA A 131 -5.70 -8.67 10.14
N PRO A 132 -4.37 -8.67 10.35
CA PRO A 132 -3.70 -8.72 11.64
C PRO A 132 -3.65 -7.35 12.34
N LEU A 133 -3.95 -6.25 11.63
CA LEU A 133 -3.74 -4.89 12.11
C LEU A 133 -4.56 -4.55 13.35
N ASN A 134 -5.78 -5.09 13.49
CA ASN A 134 -6.61 -4.88 14.67
C ASN A 134 -5.97 -5.39 15.97
N SER A 135 -4.93 -6.23 15.88
CA SER A 135 -4.31 -6.97 16.98
C SER A 135 -2.79 -6.85 17.04
N TRP A 136 -2.18 -6.05 16.16
CA TRP A 136 -0.76 -5.71 16.29
C TRP A 136 -0.47 -5.06 17.66
N PRO A 137 0.66 -5.39 18.31
CA PRO A 137 1.02 -4.79 19.60
C PRO A 137 1.02 -3.26 19.57
N ASP A 138 1.54 -2.66 18.50
CA ASP A 138 1.59 -1.20 18.36
C ASP A 138 0.20 -0.58 18.12
N ASN A 139 -0.83 -1.38 17.81
CA ASN A 139 -2.23 -0.96 17.76
C ASN A 139 -2.98 -1.21 19.08
N GLY A 140 -2.25 -1.53 20.16
CA GLY A 140 -2.78 -1.68 21.51
C GLY A 140 -3.76 -0.57 21.88
N ASN A 141 -4.94 -0.97 22.37
CA ASN A 141 -6.05 -0.11 22.76
C ASN A 141 -6.70 0.74 21.65
N LEU A 142 -6.30 0.64 20.38
CA LEU A 142 -7.00 1.31 19.28
C LEU A 142 -8.35 0.65 18.94
N ASP A 143 -8.59 -0.58 19.41
CA ASP A 143 -9.92 -1.18 19.46
C ASP A 143 -10.91 -0.32 20.28
N LYS A 144 -10.45 0.29 21.38
CA LYS A 144 -11.24 1.23 22.19
C LYS A 144 -11.53 2.53 21.41
N ALA A 145 -10.53 3.07 20.71
CA ALA A 145 -10.66 4.26 19.87
C ALA A 145 -11.73 4.07 18.78
N ARG A 146 -11.64 2.98 18.02
CA ARG A 146 -12.65 2.64 16.99
C ARG A 146 -14.04 2.43 17.61
N ARG A 147 -14.13 1.80 18.79
CA ARG A 147 -15.40 1.58 19.49
C ARG A 147 -16.07 2.89 19.92
N LEU A 148 -15.30 3.89 20.35
CA LEU A 148 -15.83 5.21 20.71
C LEU A 148 -16.50 5.92 19.52
N LEU A 149 -16.09 5.63 18.28
CA LEU A 149 -16.65 6.22 17.05
C LEU A 149 -17.86 5.48 16.50
N TRP A 150 -18.20 4.30 17.05
CA TRP A 150 -19.35 3.54 16.59
C TRP A 150 -20.66 4.33 16.59
N PRO A 151 -20.99 5.18 17.60
CA PRO A 151 -22.20 6.01 17.56
C PRO A 151 -22.26 6.95 16.34
N VAL A 152 -21.11 7.52 15.93
CA VAL A 152 -21.02 8.37 14.74
C VAL A 152 -21.23 7.53 13.48
N LYS A 153 -20.49 6.43 13.33
CA LYS A 153 -20.68 5.50 12.18
C LYS A 153 -22.12 5.02 12.08
N LYS A 154 -22.74 4.66 13.21
CA LYS A 154 -24.13 4.20 13.29
C LYS A 154 -25.11 5.28 12.84
N LYS A 155 -24.87 6.55 13.20
CA LYS A 155 -25.74 7.68 12.84
C LYS A 155 -25.71 7.98 11.34
N TYR A 156 -24.53 7.93 10.72
CA TYR A 156 -24.33 8.30 9.31
C TYR A 156 -24.33 7.12 8.33
N GLY A 157 -24.33 5.89 8.83
CA GLY A 157 -24.58 4.70 8.02
C GLY A 157 -23.59 4.54 6.87
N GLN A 158 -24.10 4.33 5.67
CA GLN A 158 -23.31 4.06 4.46
C GLN A 158 -22.68 5.31 3.84
N SER A 159 -23.15 6.52 4.21
CA SER A 159 -22.65 7.78 3.68
C SER A 159 -21.27 8.19 4.20
N ILE A 160 -20.74 7.47 5.19
CA ILE A 160 -19.34 7.58 5.61
C ILE A 160 -18.78 6.19 5.92
N SER A 161 -17.68 5.82 5.28
CA SER A 161 -16.98 4.56 5.54
C SER A 161 -16.22 4.63 6.86
N TRP A 162 -15.83 3.47 7.40
CA TRP A 162 -14.89 3.43 8.52
C TRP A 162 -13.51 3.97 8.13
N ALA A 163 -13.08 3.72 6.89
CA ALA A 163 -11.82 4.23 6.36
C ALA A 163 -11.76 5.76 6.42
N ASP A 164 -12.78 6.46 5.91
CA ASP A 164 -12.86 7.91 5.97
C ASP A 164 -13.10 8.41 7.41
N LEU A 165 -13.96 7.75 8.19
CA LEU A 165 -14.26 8.17 9.56
C LEU A 165 -13.01 8.14 10.46
N MET A 166 -12.16 7.12 10.35
CA MET A 166 -10.94 7.04 11.18
C MET A 166 -9.99 8.20 10.89
N ILE A 167 -9.79 8.54 9.62
CA ILE A 167 -8.93 9.66 9.20
C ILE A 167 -9.56 11.01 9.59
N LEU A 168 -10.83 11.22 9.25
CA LEU A 168 -11.56 12.45 9.58
C LEU A 168 -11.54 12.74 11.08
N THR A 169 -11.63 11.70 11.92
CA THR A 169 -11.58 11.87 13.37
C THR A 169 -10.23 12.40 13.83
N GLY A 170 -9.12 11.95 13.24
CA GLY A 170 -7.79 12.50 13.51
C GLY A 170 -7.70 13.99 13.14
N ASN A 171 -8.26 14.39 11.98
CA ASN A 171 -8.33 15.80 11.57
C ASN A 171 -9.17 16.64 12.54
N VAL A 172 -10.37 16.19 12.90
CA VAL A 172 -11.23 16.91 13.85
C VAL A 172 -10.56 17.01 15.23
N ALA A 173 -9.83 15.99 15.66
CA ALA A 173 -9.06 16.04 16.90
C ALA A 173 -7.99 17.14 16.86
N LEU A 174 -7.21 17.23 15.78
CA LEU A 174 -6.25 18.32 15.59
C LEU A 174 -6.93 19.70 15.61
N GLU A 175 -8.01 19.87 14.85
CA GLU A 175 -8.75 21.13 14.73
C GLU A 175 -9.33 21.59 16.08
N THR A 176 -9.99 20.69 16.80
CA THR A 176 -10.60 21.02 18.11
C THR A 176 -9.57 21.28 19.21
N MET A 177 -8.34 20.80 19.04
CA MET A 177 -7.22 21.10 19.93
C MET A 177 -6.38 22.31 19.45
N GLY A 178 -6.83 23.04 18.42
CA GLY A 178 -6.27 24.32 18.02
C GLY A 178 -5.19 24.25 16.94
N PHE A 179 -5.09 23.14 16.20
CA PHE A 179 -4.23 23.03 15.02
C PHE A 179 -5.05 23.16 13.73
N GLU A 180 -4.64 24.03 12.82
CA GLU A 180 -5.28 24.17 11.51
C GLU A 180 -4.73 23.12 10.55
N THR A 181 -5.57 22.16 10.12
CA THR A 181 -5.16 21.15 9.15
C THR A 181 -5.12 21.73 7.74
N PHE A 182 -4.37 21.11 6.84
CA PHE A 182 -4.30 21.54 5.44
C PHE A 182 -5.63 21.33 4.69
N GLY A 183 -6.45 20.38 5.16
CA GLY A 183 -7.75 20.01 4.61
C GLY A 183 -8.03 18.51 4.74
N PHE A 184 -9.12 18.05 4.12
CA PHE A 184 -9.55 16.66 4.14
C PHE A 184 -10.29 16.28 2.83
N GLY A 185 -9.95 15.11 2.27
CA GLY A 185 -10.68 14.47 1.19
C GLY A 185 -11.18 13.09 1.61
N GLY A 186 -12.49 12.85 1.49
CA GLY A 186 -13.10 11.53 1.56
C GLY A 186 -12.95 10.75 0.25
N GLY A 187 -13.56 9.57 0.18
CA GLY A 187 -13.56 8.71 -1.01
C GLY A 187 -13.03 7.29 -0.78
N ARG A 188 -12.70 6.95 0.47
CA ARG A 188 -12.20 5.61 0.83
C ARG A 188 -13.37 4.65 1.02
N ALA A 189 -13.67 3.81 0.04
CA ALA A 189 -14.69 2.77 0.20
C ALA A 189 -14.25 1.73 1.25
N ASP A 190 -15.21 1.24 2.05
CA ASP A 190 -14.98 0.16 3.01
C ASP A 190 -14.81 -1.19 2.31
N VAL A 191 -13.97 -2.04 2.90
CA VAL A 191 -13.74 -3.44 2.47
C VAL A 191 -14.33 -4.43 3.48
N TRP A 192 -14.44 -5.71 3.14
CA TRP A 192 -15.22 -6.66 3.96
C TRP A 192 -14.44 -7.88 4.44
N GLU A 193 -13.14 -7.91 4.15
CA GLU A 193 -12.22 -8.97 4.58
C GLU A 193 -10.84 -8.41 4.90
N ALA A 194 -10.07 -9.19 5.66
CA ALA A 194 -8.67 -8.91 5.95
C ALA A 194 -7.81 -9.02 4.69
N ASP A 195 -6.82 -8.14 4.57
CA ASP A 195 -5.83 -8.23 3.51
C ASP A 195 -4.87 -9.42 3.77
N GLU A 196 -5.07 -10.55 3.07
CA GLU A 196 -4.16 -11.71 3.08
C GLU A 196 -3.05 -11.63 2.01
N ASP A 197 -2.94 -10.49 1.32
CA ASP A 197 -2.01 -10.23 0.21
C ASP A 197 -0.86 -9.29 0.58
N VAL A 198 -0.73 -8.91 1.87
CA VAL A 198 0.36 -8.06 2.34
C VAL A 198 1.44 -8.90 3.04
N TYR A 199 2.66 -8.83 2.51
CA TYR A 199 3.84 -9.40 3.19
C TYR A 199 4.37 -8.41 4.25
N TRP A 200 3.96 -8.65 5.49
CA TRP A 200 4.35 -7.85 6.66
C TRP A 200 5.75 -8.18 7.21
N GLY A 201 6.32 -9.32 6.82
CA GLY A 201 7.63 -9.80 7.27
C GLY A 201 7.69 -11.32 7.43
N PRO A 202 8.89 -11.89 7.58
CA PRO A 202 9.11 -13.33 7.69
C PRO A 202 8.84 -13.90 9.09
N GLU A 203 8.69 -13.05 10.10
CA GLU A 203 8.65 -13.45 11.50
C GLU A 203 7.38 -14.24 11.84
N THR A 204 7.55 -15.22 12.74
CA THR A 204 6.44 -15.98 13.32
C THR A 204 6.06 -15.52 14.73
N THR A 205 6.72 -14.49 15.23
CA THR A 205 6.57 -13.95 16.59
C THR A 205 6.40 -12.43 16.52
N TRP A 206 5.47 -11.88 17.31
CA TRP A 206 5.30 -10.44 17.42
C TRP A 206 6.56 -9.79 18.02
N LEU A 207 6.89 -8.60 17.53
CA LEU A 207 8.04 -7.79 17.93
C LEU A 207 9.41 -8.44 17.67
N ASP A 208 9.48 -9.50 16.87
CA ASP A 208 10.76 -10.05 16.38
C ASP A 208 11.28 -9.25 15.16
N ASP A 209 12.57 -9.36 14.86
CA ASP A 209 13.30 -8.53 13.88
C ASP A 209 14.10 -9.33 12.83
N GLN A 210 13.69 -10.56 12.48
CA GLN A 210 14.34 -11.44 11.48
C GLN A 210 14.31 -10.92 10.02
N ARG A 211 14.12 -9.62 9.85
CA ARG A 211 14.03 -8.85 8.60
C ARG A 211 15.28 -8.08 8.23
N TYR A 212 16.33 -8.14 9.05
CA TYR A 212 17.59 -7.45 8.79
C TYR A 212 18.66 -8.39 8.22
N SER A 213 19.50 -7.83 7.34
CA SER A 213 20.75 -8.45 6.88
C SER A 213 21.89 -7.44 6.86
N GLY A 214 23.14 -7.92 6.75
CA GLY A 214 24.30 -7.03 6.61
C GLY A 214 24.43 -6.03 7.76
N ASP A 215 24.70 -4.75 7.43
CA ASP A 215 24.78 -3.65 8.38
C ASP A 215 23.40 -2.99 8.59
N ARG A 216 22.49 -3.76 9.21
CA ARG A 216 21.10 -3.33 9.51
C ARG A 216 20.32 -2.90 8.26
N GLU A 217 20.53 -3.62 7.15
CA GLU A 217 19.77 -3.44 5.92
C GLU A 217 18.39 -4.10 6.07
N LEU A 218 17.34 -3.28 6.14
CA LEU A 218 15.96 -3.75 6.24
C LEU A 218 15.52 -4.43 4.93
N GLU A 219 14.91 -5.59 5.01
CA GLU A 219 14.38 -6.32 3.85
C GLU A 219 13.33 -5.50 3.09
N ASN A 220 13.46 -5.40 1.76
CA ASN A 220 12.39 -4.89 0.91
C ASN A 220 11.27 -5.94 0.79
N PRO A 221 9.98 -5.56 0.89
CA PRO A 221 9.46 -4.18 0.81
C PRO A 221 9.06 -3.61 2.18
N LEU A 222 9.60 -4.13 3.29
CA LEU A 222 9.16 -3.83 4.66
C LEU A 222 9.38 -2.36 5.03
N GLY A 223 8.41 -1.78 5.73
CA GLY A 223 8.42 -0.39 6.18
C GLY A 223 8.62 -0.20 7.70
N ALA A 224 8.79 -1.29 8.46
CA ALA A 224 8.89 -1.26 9.92
C ALA A 224 10.04 -2.15 10.42
N VAL A 225 10.61 -1.82 11.59
CA VAL A 225 11.80 -2.49 12.14
C VAL A 225 11.52 -3.82 12.84
N GLN A 226 10.29 -4.05 13.28
CA GLN A 226 9.86 -5.28 13.96
C GLN A 226 8.43 -5.66 13.53
N MET A 227 8.10 -6.94 13.63
CA MET A 227 6.77 -7.42 13.28
C MET A 227 5.72 -6.86 14.26
N GLY A 228 4.69 -6.20 13.75
CA GLY A 228 3.63 -5.64 14.58
C GLY A 228 3.86 -4.21 15.09
N LEU A 229 4.96 -3.56 14.67
CA LEU A 229 5.17 -2.11 14.81
C LEU A 229 4.72 -1.35 13.55
N ILE A 230 4.35 -0.08 13.72
CA ILE A 230 4.05 0.80 12.59
C ILE A 230 5.34 1.25 11.89
N TYR A 231 6.32 1.77 12.64
CA TYR A 231 7.60 2.25 12.10
C TYR A 231 8.80 1.66 12.86
N VAL A 232 9.09 2.22 14.03
CA VAL A 232 10.30 1.96 14.81
C VAL A 232 9.96 1.58 16.25
N ASN A 233 10.91 0.97 16.95
CA ASN A 233 10.80 0.71 18.37
C ASN A 233 10.98 2.03 19.16
N PRO A 234 10.02 2.43 20.01
CA PRO A 234 10.08 3.70 20.76
C PRO A 234 11.18 3.73 21.83
N GLU A 235 11.65 2.57 22.30
CA GLU A 235 12.78 2.46 23.23
C GLU A 235 14.13 2.55 22.53
N GLY A 236 14.16 2.43 21.19
CA GLY A 236 15.34 2.38 20.34
C GLY A 236 15.59 0.98 19.74
N PRO A 237 16.57 0.83 18.82
CA PRO A 237 16.82 -0.41 18.09
C PRO A 237 16.91 -1.64 19.00
N ASN A 238 15.96 -2.57 18.87
CA ASN A 238 15.86 -3.79 19.68
C ASN A 238 15.85 -3.51 21.20
N GLY A 239 15.22 -2.40 21.61
CA GLY A 239 15.15 -1.96 23.00
C GLY A 239 16.38 -1.21 23.50
N ASN A 240 17.43 -1.03 22.68
CA ASN A 240 18.63 -0.28 23.07
C ASN A 240 18.36 1.25 23.04
N PRO A 241 18.44 1.96 24.18
CA PRO A 241 18.11 3.38 24.27
C PRO A 241 19.22 4.29 23.74
N ASP A 242 19.56 4.15 22.46
CA ASP A 242 20.48 5.00 21.71
C ASP A 242 19.70 5.88 20.72
N PRO A 243 19.55 7.20 21.01
CA PRO A 243 18.85 8.12 20.12
C PRO A 243 19.47 8.27 18.72
N ILE A 244 20.79 8.10 18.58
CA ILE A 244 21.48 8.21 17.28
C ILE A 244 21.22 6.96 16.44
N ALA A 245 21.25 5.79 17.06
CA ALA A 245 20.91 4.55 16.38
C ALA A 245 19.43 4.53 15.98
N ALA A 246 18.53 4.98 16.87
CA ALA A 246 17.10 5.12 16.57
C ALA A 246 16.84 6.08 15.39
N ALA A 247 17.61 7.16 15.25
CA ALA A 247 17.48 8.09 14.12
C ALA A 247 17.72 7.43 12.75
N ARG A 248 18.60 6.42 12.68
CA ARG A 248 18.84 5.65 11.44
C ARG A 248 17.61 4.85 11.04
N ASP A 249 16.99 4.18 12.01
CA ASP A 249 15.77 3.40 11.81
C ASP A 249 14.58 4.30 11.46
N ILE A 250 14.46 5.46 12.12
CA ILE A 250 13.42 6.47 11.81
C ILE A 250 13.55 6.90 10.35
N ARG A 251 14.76 7.29 9.92
CA ARG A 251 14.98 7.75 8.55
C ARG A 251 14.66 6.67 7.53
N GLU A 252 15.13 5.44 7.75
CA GLU A 252 14.91 4.36 6.80
C GLU A 252 13.43 3.98 6.68
N THR A 253 12.73 3.85 7.80
CA THR A 253 11.31 3.48 7.80
C THR A 253 10.44 4.59 7.23
N PHE A 254 10.62 5.85 7.64
CA PHE A 254 9.86 6.98 7.10
C PHE A 254 10.09 7.18 5.60
N ARG A 255 11.34 7.02 5.11
CA ARG A 255 11.64 7.06 3.67
C ARG A 255 10.87 5.97 2.91
N ARG A 256 10.83 4.74 3.45
CA ARG A 256 10.02 3.64 2.87
C ARG A 256 8.52 3.89 2.93
N MET A 257 8.08 4.84 3.73
CA MET A 257 6.72 5.32 3.80
C MET A 257 6.53 6.66 3.05
N ALA A 258 7.44 7.00 2.15
CA ALA A 258 7.40 8.21 1.33
C ALA A 258 7.48 9.53 2.11
N MET A 259 8.11 9.55 3.28
CA MET A 259 8.35 10.75 4.08
C MET A 259 9.83 11.12 4.08
N ASN A 260 10.15 12.36 3.76
CA ASN A 260 11.51 12.90 3.84
C ASN A 260 11.85 13.34 5.28
N ASP A 261 13.06 13.86 5.49
CA ASP A 261 13.52 14.24 6.83
C ASP A 261 12.70 15.38 7.47
N GLU A 262 12.27 16.38 6.68
CA GLU A 262 11.46 17.49 7.19
C GLU A 262 10.06 17.04 7.57
N GLU A 263 9.42 16.24 6.71
CA GLU A 263 8.10 15.64 6.95
C GLU A 263 8.14 14.72 8.17
N THR A 264 9.23 13.97 8.35
CA THR A 264 9.44 13.06 9.49
C THR A 264 9.50 13.81 10.81
N VAL A 265 10.33 14.86 10.90
CA VAL A 265 10.41 15.69 12.12
C VAL A 265 9.07 16.36 12.40
N ALA A 266 8.42 16.89 11.36
CA ALA A 266 7.12 17.56 11.51
C ALA A 266 6.04 16.60 12.02
N LEU A 267 5.97 15.36 11.50
CA LEU A 267 4.99 14.35 11.91
C LEU A 267 5.21 13.89 13.36
N ILE A 268 6.45 13.56 13.74
CA ILE A 268 6.76 13.07 15.09
C ILE A 268 6.51 14.18 16.11
N ALA A 269 7.12 15.36 15.93
CA ALA A 269 6.95 16.47 16.87
C ALA A 269 5.50 16.99 16.91
N GLY A 270 4.82 17.04 15.75
CA GLY A 270 3.44 17.49 15.66
C GLY A 270 2.48 16.52 16.33
N GLY A 271 2.65 15.22 16.12
CA GLY A 271 1.88 14.18 16.81
C GLY A 271 2.12 14.18 18.33
N HIS A 272 3.39 14.21 18.75
CA HIS A 272 3.79 14.17 20.16
C HIS A 272 3.62 15.50 20.90
N THR A 273 3.11 16.54 20.24
CA THR A 273 2.58 17.73 20.92
C THR A 273 1.34 17.39 21.75
N PHE A 274 0.65 16.30 21.40
CA PHE A 274 -0.62 15.88 21.99
C PHE A 274 -0.49 14.59 22.81
N GLY A 275 -1.26 14.53 23.90
CA GLY A 275 -1.51 13.31 24.67
C GLY A 275 -0.34 12.78 25.47
N LYS A 276 -0.34 11.45 25.62
CA LYS A 276 0.61 10.68 26.42
C LYS A 276 0.67 9.23 25.94
N THR A 277 1.71 8.52 26.34
CA THR A 277 1.77 7.04 26.28
C THR A 277 1.18 6.42 27.55
N HIS A 278 1.02 5.09 27.60
CA HIS A 278 0.45 4.38 28.77
C HIS A 278 1.26 3.15 29.17
N GLY A 279 1.77 3.17 30.40
CA GLY A 279 2.65 2.17 30.98
C GLY A 279 2.53 2.14 32.51
N ALA A 280 1.30 2.25 33.04
CA ALA A 280 1.04 2.43 34.46
C ALA A 280 1.48 1.25 35.35
N GLY A 281 1.69 0.07 34.77
CA GLY A 281 2.06 -1.14 35.51
C GLY A 281 2.59 -2.26 34.62
N PRO A 282 2.86 -3.43 35.19
CA PRO A 282 3.55 -4.53 34.50
C PRO A 282 2.77 -5.06 33.29
N ALA A 283 3.48 -5.31 32.18
CA ALA A 283 2.90 -5.77 30.91
C ALA A 283 2.15 -7.12 31.05
N GLU A 284 2.53 -7.96 32.00
CA GLU A 284 1.88 -9.26 32.30
C GLU A 284 0.43 -9.09 32.77
N SER A 285 0.05 -7.88 33.18
CA SER A 285 -1.32 -7.56 33.57
C SER A 285 -2.26 -7.43 32.37
N VAL A 286 -1.72 -7.25 31.16
CA VAL A 286 -2.47 -7.07 29.91
C VAL A 286 -2.81 -8.45 29.32
N GLY A 287 -4.10 -8.69 29.10
CA GLY A 287 -4.59 -9.92 28.47
C GLY A 287 -4.45 -9.94 26.95
N ASP A 288 -5.07 -10.94 26.34
CA ASP A 288 -4.96 -11.25 24.91
C ASP A 288 -5.43 -10.10 24.00
N ASP A 289 -4.83 -10.00 22.82
CA ASP A 289 -5.24 -9.09 21.75
C ASP A 289 -6.65 -9.41 21.21
N PRO A 290 -7.29 -8.53 20.41
CA PRO A 290 -8.66 -8.73 19.96
C PRO A 290 -8.98 -10.04 19.24
N GLU A 291 -8.05 -10.61 18.46
CA GLU A 291 -8.28 -11.87 17.73
C GLU A 291 -8.12 -13.11 18.64
N ALA A 292 -7.35 -13.00 19.72
CA ALA A 292 -7.18 -14.05 20.71
C ALA A 292 -8.10 -13.90 21.95
N ALA A 293 -8.72 -12.74 22.13
CA ALA A 293 -9.56 -12.43 23.28
C ALA A 293 -10.82 -13.29 23.36
N ALA A 294 -11.29 -13.48 24.59
CA ALA A 294 -12.52 -14.22 24.86
C ALA A 294 -13.75 -13.52 24.21
N MET A 295 -14.71 -14.31 23.74
CA MET A 295 -15.86 -13.84 22.96
C MET A 295 -16.71 -12.78 23.67
N GLU A 296 -16.76 -12.79 25.00
CA GLU A 296 -17.45 -11.78 25.81
C GLU A 296 -16.78 -10.39 25.75
N GLN A 297 -15.56 -10.27 25.22
CA GLN A 297 -14.94 -8.98 24.93
C GLN A 297 -15.52 -8.30 23.68
N GLN A 298 -16.33 -9.01 22.88
CA GLN A 298 -17.08 -8.45 21.74
C GLN A 298 -16.17 -7.65 20.79
N GLY A 299 -15.05 -8.25 20.38
CA GLY A 299 -14.07 -7.64 19.46
C GLY A 299 -13.18 -6.56 20.07
N LEU A 300 -13.16 -6.43 21.40
CA LEU A 300 -12.11 -5.70 22.12
C LEU A 300 -11.04 -6.68 22.63
N GLY A 301 -9.85 -6.16 22.93
CA GLY A 301 -8.71 -6.92 23.47
C GLY A 301 -7.93 -6.14 24.52
N TRP A 302 -6.76 -6.65 24.88
CA TRP A 302 -5.80 -6.06 25.83
C TRP A 302 -6.44 -5.70 27.18
N LYS A 303 -7.37 -6.54 27.65
CA LYS A 303 -8.02 -6.33 28.94
C LYS A 303 -6.97 -6.37 30.05
N SER A 304 -6.76 -5.26 30.75
CA SER A 304 -5.81 -5.18 31.84
C SER A 304 -6.44 -5.59 33.18
N THR A 305 -5.67 -6.32 33.97
CA THR A 305 -5.98 -6.68 35.37
C THR A 305 -5.29 -5.74 36.38
N TYR A 306 -4.49 -4.79 35.92
CA TYR A 306 -3.80 -3.82 36.76
C TYR A 306 -4.75 -2.71 37.21
N GLY A 307 -4.90 -2.51 38.53
CA GLY A 307 -5.78 -1.49 39.09
C GLY A 307 -7.21 -1.59 38.55
N THR A 308 -7.70 -0.51 37.94
CA THR A 308 -9.00 -0.46 37.26
C THR A 308 -8.97 -0.97 35.81
N GLY A 309 -7.78 -1.22 35.26
CA GLY A 309 -7.52 -1.69 33.89
C GLY A 309 -7.67 -0.62 32.81
N LYS A 310 -7.83 0.66 33.19
CA LYS A 310 -8.11 1.81 32.29
C LYS A 310 -7.83 3.13 33.01
N GLY A 311 -7.98 4.26 32.31
CA GLY A 311 -7.73 5.58 32.89
C GLY A 311 -6.30 5.71 33.44
N GLY A 312 -6.16 6.14 34.69
CA GLY A 312 -4.85 6.28 35.34
C GLY A 312 -4.05 4.96 35.45
N ASP A 313 -4.71 3.82 35.31
CA ASP A 313 -4.10 2.48 35.35
C ASP A 313 -3.94 1.86 33.94
N ALA A 314 -4.11 2.65 32.89
CA ALA A 314 -4.01 2.15 31.51
C ALA A 314 -2.59 1.69 31.16
N ILE A 315 -2.51 0.61 30.38
CA ILE A 315 -1.27 0.06 29.82
C ILE A 315 -1.52 -0.17 28.33
N THR A 316 -0.65 0.41 27.50
CA THR A 316 -0.68 0.30 26.03
C THR A 316 0.68 -0.12 25.51
N SER A 317 1.68 0.77 25.59
CA SER A 317 3.03 0.52 25.08
C SER A 317 4.01 0.09 26.16
N GLY A 318 3.64 0.23 27.44
CA GLY A 318 4.57 0.07 28.56
C GLY A 318 5.37 1.33 28.89
N LEU A 319 5.39 2.33 28.01
CA LEU A 319 6.00 3.64 28.28
C LEU A 319 5.01 4.56 29.01
N GLU A 320 5.48 5.42 29.91
CA GLU A 320 4.64 6.37 30.66
C GLU A 320 5.21 7.80 30.51
N VAL A 321 5.02 8.36 29.32
CA VAL A 321 5.53 9.66 28.86
C VAL A 321 4.38 10.60 28.57
N THR A 322 4.47 11.85 29.03
CA THR A 322 3.59 12.96 28.63
C THR A 322 4.48 14.11 28.21
N TRP A 323 4.40 14.51 26.94
CA TRP A 323 5.41 15.36 26.31
C TRP A 323 5.28 16.84 26.64
N THR A 324 4.04 17.34 26.82
CA THR A 324 3.77 18.79 26.91
C THR A 324 2.99 19.15 28.17
N THR A 325 3.08 20.42 28.57
CA THR A 325 2.28 21.00 29.67
C THR A 325 0.82 21.18 29.29
N LYS A 326 0.48 21.10 28.00
CA LYS A 326 -0.88 21.22 27.46
C LYS A 326 -1.20 20.08 26.49
N PRO A 327 -1.37 18.83 26.97
CA PRO A 327 -1.50 17.65 26.09
C PRO A 327 -2.73 17.65 25.16
N THR A 328 -3.67 18.57 25.36
CA THR A 328 -4.90 18.69 24.58
C THR A 328 -4.99 20.02 23.82
N GLN A 329 -3.86 20.71 23.62
CA GLN A 329 -3.77 21.97 22.89
C GLN A 329 -2.51 22.02 22.02
N TRP A 330 -2.66 22.46 20.78
CA TRP A 330 -1.53 22.74 19.91
C TRP A 330 -0.59 23.78 20.54
N SER A 331 0.70 23.50 20.50
CA SER A 331 1.73 24.38 21.03
C SER A 331 3.10 23.99 20.47
N ASN A 332 4.11 24.83 20.69
CA ASN A 332 5.50 24.50 20.39
C ASN A 332 6.22 23.84 21.60
N ASP A 333 5.45 23.46 22.63
CA ASP A 333 5.95 23.06 23.94
C ASP A 333 6.76 21.75 23.89
N PHE A 334 6.50 20.90 22.89
CA PHE A 334 7.33 19.72 22.61
C PHE A 334 8.80 20.11 22.39
N PHE A 335 9.07 21.11 21.54
CA PHE A 335 10.43 21.58 21.28
C PHE A 335 11.01 22.39 22.44
N ASP A 336 10.18 23.21 23.12
CA ASP A 336 10.60 23.93 24.32
C ASP A 336 11.12 22.97 25.39
N ILE A 337 10.43 21.84 25.59
CA ILE A 337 10.84 20.80 26.52
C ILE A 337 12.04 20.01 25.98
N LEU A 338 12.01 19.56 24.71
CA LEU A 338 13.08 18.77 24.11
C LEU A 338 14.46 19.46 24.19
N PHE A 339 14.50 20.76 23.93
CA PHE A 339 15.73 21.56 23.95
C PHE A 339 16.00 22.27 25.29
N GLY A 340 14.96 22.50 26.11
CA GLY A 340 15.07 23.22 27.37
C GLY A 340 15.68 22.42 28.53
N TYR A 341 15.72 21.09 28.41
CA TYR A 341 16.22 20.20 29.45
C TYR A 341 17.35 19.29 28.96
N GLU A 342 18.18 18.83 29.90
CA GLU A 342 19.04 17.68 29.68
C GLU A 342 18.33 16.41 30.15
N TRP A 343 18.62 15.29 29.51
CA TRP A 343 17.83 14.06 29.66
C TRP A 343 18.61 12.97 30.40
N GLU A 344 17.94 12.25 31.29
CA GLU A 344 18.45 11.06 31.97
C GLU A 344 17.61 9.83 31.60
N LEU A 345 18.29 8.73 31.27
CA LEU A 345 17.63 7.45 31.06
C LEU A 345 17.00 6.98 32.37
N THR A 346 15.75 6.56 32.31
CA THR A 346 14.98 6.02 33.42
C THR A 346 14.07 4.89 32.93
N GLN A 347 13.36 4.25 33.85
CA GLN A 347 12.39 3.21 33.52
C GLN A 347 10.97 3.65 33.87
N SER A 348 10.02 3.29 33.02
CA SER A 348 8.60 3.43 33.29
C SER A 348 8.15 2.52 34.45
N PRO A 349 6.94 2.70 35.00
CA PRO A 349 6.37 1.74 35.94
C PRO A 349 6.22 0.30 35.39
N ALA A 350 6.22 0.13 34.07
CA ALA A 350 6.22 -1.17 33.40
C ALA A 350 7.62 -1.71 33.10
N GLY A 351 8.69 -0.95 33.38
CA GLY A 351 10.08 -1.33 33.15
C GLY A 351 10.68 -0.89 31.81
N ALA A 352 9.92 -0.20 30.95
CA ALA A 352 10.38 0.26 29.64
C ALA A 352 11.36 1.43 29.74
N ASN A 353 12.35 1.48 28.84
CA ASN A 353 13.33 2.55 28.76
C ASN A 353 12.68 3.85 28.25
N GLN A 354 12.80 4.91 29.05
CA GLN A 354 12.34 6.26 28.69
C GLN A 354 13.27 7.31 29.28
N TRP A 355 13.04 8.58 28.97
CA TRP A 355 13.90 9.68 29.40
C TRP A 355 13.14 10.67 30.27
N VAL A 356 13.78 11.18 31.31
CA VAL A 356 13.24 12.20 32.21
C VAL A 356 14.15 13.42 32.26
N ALA A 357 13.58 14.60 32.38
CA ALA A 357 14.33 15.86 32.45
C ALA A 357 15.11 15.96 33.77
N LYS A 358 16.42 16.23 33.67
CA LYS A 358 17.31 16.49 34.81
C LYS A 358 17.01 17.84 35.44
N ASP A 359 17.02 17.88 36.78
CA ASP A 359 16.87 19.10 37.59
C ASP A 359 15.62 19.95 37.26
N ALA A 360 14.58 19.34 36.68
CA ALA A 360 13.34 20.01 36.30
C ALA A 360 12.32 20.05 37.46
N ALA A 361 11.38 20.99 37.38
CA ALA A 361 10.21 21.01 38.26
C ALA A 361 9.09 20.12 37.69
N GLU A 362 8.21 19.62 38.56
CA GLU A 362 6.99 18.93 38.13
C GLU A 362 6.01 19.93 37.50
N ILE A 363 5.99 19.98 36.18
CA ILE A 363 5.19 20.94 35.40
C ILE A 363 4.14 20.27 34.50
N ILE A 364 4.29 18.98 34.23
CA ILE A 364 3.40 18.22 33.35
C ILE A 364 2.15 17.80 34.11
N PRO A 365 0.92 18.04 33.61
CA PRO A 365 -0.29 17.64 34.31
C PRO A 365 -0.46 16.12 34.35
N ASP A 366 -1.05 15.59 35.43
CA ASP A 366 -1.57 14.22 35.41
C ASP A 366 -2.90 14.13 34.63
N ALA A 367 -3.14 13.00 33.97
CA ALA A 367 -4.29 12.82 33.08
C ALA A 367 -5.64 12.67 33.82
N HIS A 368 -5.62 12.20 35.07
CA HIS A 368 -6.84 11.89 35.83
C HIS A 368 -6.88 12.51 37.23
N ASP A 369 -5.79 13.13 37.69
CA ASP A 369 -5.70 13.80 38.98
C ASP A 369 -5.13 15.22 38.83
N ALA A 370 -6.02 16.21 38.74
CA ALA A 370 -5.63 17.62 38.56
C ALA A 370 -4.78 18.22 39.70
N SER A 371 -4.66 17.52 40.84
CA SER A 371 -3.79 17.95 41.94
C SER A 371 -2.34 17.51 41.78
N LYS A 372 -2.07 16.59 40.85
CA LYS A 372 -0.73 16.02 40.61
C LYS A 372 -0.08 16.62 39.38
N LYS A 373 1.24 16.72 39.45
CA LYS A 373 2.12 17.04 38.33
C LYS A 373 3.25 16.03 38.26
N LYS A 374 3.89 15.96 37.10
CA LYS A 374 4.99 15.05 36.78
C LYS A 374 6.16 15.84 36.18
N LEU A 375 7.34 15.24 36.22
CA LEU A 375 8.51 15.74 35.50
C LEU A 375 8.30 15.59 33.98
N PRO A 376 8.90 16.46 33.15
CA PRO A 376 8.97 16.26 31.71
C PRO A 376 9.66 14.96 31.34
N THR A 377 9.15 14.29 30.32
CA THR A 377 9.61 12.98 29.85
C THR A 377 9.64 12.91 28.33
N MET A 378 10.52 12.09 27.76
CA MET A 378 10.66 11.85 26.32
C MET A 378 10.94 10.37 26.03
N LEU A 379 10.62 9.94 24.81
CA LEU A 379 11.04 8.64 24.27
C LEU A 379 12.47 8.69 23.75
N THR A 380 13.12 7.54 23.55
CA THR A 380 14.42 7.48 22.86
C THR A 380 14.32 8.08 21.46
N THR A 381 13.22 7.79 20.76
CA THR A 381 12.94 8.29 19.39
C THR A 381 12.65 9.79 19.34
N ASP A 382 12.17 10.40 20.42
CA ASP A 382 12.01 11.86 20.50
C ASP A 382 13.38 12.54 20.58
N LEU A 383 14.28 11.97 21.39
CA LEU A 383 15.65 12.47 21.53
C LEU A 383 16.44 12.36 20.22
N SER A 384 16.12 11.40 19.35
CA SER A 384 16.68 11.31 18.01
C SER A 384 16.52 12.61 17.22
N LEU A 385 15.39 13.30 17.39
CA LEU A 385 15.09 14.56 16.70
C LEU A 385 16.00 15.71 17.14
N ARG A 386 16.61 15.60 18.33
CA ARG A 386 17.58 16.58 18.86
C ARG A 386 19.02 16.21 18.54
N PHE A 387 19.37 14.93 18.69
CA PHE A 387 20.77 14.50 18.68
C PHE A 387 21.29 14.08 17.30
N ASP A 388 20.43 13.65 16.39
CA ASP A 388 20.85 13.32 15.03
C ASP A 388 21.30 14.59 14.27
N PRO A 389 22.42 14.53 13.51
CA PRO A 389 22.98 15.70 12.84
C PRO A 389 22.13 16.24 11.68
N ILE A 390 21.14 15.49 11.19
CA ILE A 390 20.21 15.92 10.14
C ILE A 390 18.90 16.40 10.76
N TYR A 391 18.33 15.65 11.71
CA TYR A 391 17.09 16.06 12.38
C TYR A 391 17.27 17.23 13.35
N GLY A 392 18.39 17.27 14.09
CA GLY A 392 18.67 18.33 15.07
C GLY A 392 18.56 19.75 14.49
N PRO A 393 19.17 20.05 13.34
CA PRO A 393 19.00 21.33 12.65
C PRO A 393 17.56 21.65 12.22
N ILE A 394 16.80 20.65 11.73
CA ILE A 394 15.39 20.84 11.34
C ILE A 394 14.54 21.14 12.58
N SER A 395 14.68 20.34 13.63
CA SER A 395 13.99 20.52 14.91
C SER A 395 14.29 21.89 15.53
N ARG A 396 15.55 22.34 15.48
CA ARG A 396 15.93 23.68 15.97
C ARG A 396 15.28 24.79 15.15
N ARG A 397 15.26 24.66 13.82
CA ARG A 397 14.57 25.63 12.97
C ARG A 397 13.08 25.69 13.27
N PHE A 398 12.41 24.56 13.43
CA PHE A 398 11.01 24.48 13.84
C PHE A 398 10.77 25.04 15.25
N HIS A 399 11.70 24.79 16.18
CA HIS A 399 11.66 25.39 17.51
C HIS A 399 11.68 26.92 17.45
N GLU A 400 12.59 27.48 16.65
CA GLU A 400 12.77 28.93 16.48
C GLU A 400 11.67 29.57 15.58
N ASN A 401 11.01 28.78 14.72
CA ASN A 401 10.02 29.23 13.75
C ASN A 401 8.75 28.35 13.80
N PRO A 402 7.89 28.49 14.83
CA PRO A 402 6.72 27.63 15.01
C PRO A 402 5.70 27.67 13.86
N ALA A 403 5.69 28.75 13.07
CA ALA A 403 4.84 28.84 11.88
C ALA A 403 5.31 27.91 10.75
N GLU A 404 6.62 27.77 10.55
CA GLU A 404 7.17 26.80 9.58
C GLU A 404 6.87 25.36 10.01
N PHE A 405 6.98 25.10 11.32
CA PHE A 405 6.61 23.80 11.88
C PHE A 405 5.13 23.47 11.64
N ALA A 406 4.22 24.43 11.90
CA ALA A 406 2.80 24.23 11.71
C ALA A 406 2.45 23.95 10.24
N ASP A 407 3.01 24.69 9.28
CA ASP A 407 2.79 24.44 7.83
C ASP A 407 3.35 23.07 7.41
N ALA A 408 4.57 22.74 7.82
CA ALA A 408 5.18 21.45 7.53
C ALA A 408 4.36 20.27 8.10
N PHE A 409 3.88 20.39 9.34
CA PHE A 409 3.04 19.36 9.95
C PHE A 409 1.69 19.25 9.26
N ALA A 410 1.05 20.37 8.89
CA ALA A 410 -0.24 20.36 8.21
C ALA A 410 -0.15 19.62 6.86
N ARG A 411 0.90 19.90 6.09
CA ARG A 411 1.18 19.28 4.79
C ARG A 411 1.57 17.81 4.93
N ALA A 412 2.45 17.47 5.87
CA ALA A 412 2.89 16.11 6.10
C ALA A 412 1.74 15.23 6.65
N TRP A 413 0.89 15.77 7.53
CA TRP A 413 -0.32 15.09 8.02
C TRP A 413 -1.30 14.81 6.88
N TYR A 414 -1.53 15.79 6.00
CA TYR A 414 -2.38 15.62 4.83
C TYR A 414 -1.82 14.55 3.88
N LYS A 415 -0.53 14.60 3.56
CA LYS A 415 0.16 13.59 2.75
C LYS A 415 0.03 12.20 3.37
N LEU A 416 0.34 12.05 4.66
CA LEU A 416 0.22 10.79 5.40
C LEU A 416 -1.16 10.17 5.20
N THR A 417 -2.19 10.98 5.42
CA THR A 417 -3.57 10.50 5.48
C THR A 417 -4.22 10.32 4.10
N HIS A 418 -3.57 10.75 3.01
CA HIS A 418 -4.13 10.70 1.65
C HIS A 418 -3.20 10.05 0.60
N ARG A 419 -1.97 9.65 0.96
CA ARG A 419 -0.97 9.08 0.04
C ARG A 419 -1.40 7.83 -0.74
N ASP A 420 -2.42 7.12 -0.26
CA ASP A 420 -3.00 5.91 -0.85
C ASP A 420 -4.42 6.12 -1.42
N LEU A 421 -4.90 7.37 -1.47
CA LEU A 421 -6.19 7.71 -2.03
C LEU A 421 -6.17 7.81 -3.57
N GLY A 422 -4.98 7.86 -4.17
CA GLY A 422 -4.79 8.00 -5.62
C GLY A 422 -4.77 9.46 -6.09
N PRO A 423 -5.09 9.72 -7.37
CA PRO A 423 -5.12 11.08 -7.90
C PRO A 423 -6.22 11.92 -7.26
N LYS A 424 -6.02 13.25 -7.28
CA LYS A 424 -6.92 14.23 -6.66
C LYS A 424 -8.37 14.18 -7.17
N SER A 425 -8.61 13.62 -8.37
CA SER A 425 -9.97 13.42 -8.90
C SER A 425 -10.83 12.49 -8.04
N LEU A 426 -10.22 11.62 -7.23
CA LEU A 426 -10.92 10.71 -6.32
C LEU A 426 -11.31 11.36 -4.98
N TYR A 427 -10.90 12.61 -4.73
CA TYR A 427 -11.02 13.23 -3.42
C TYR A 427 -12.38 13.89 -3.31
N LEU A 428 -13.14 13.52 -2.28
CA LEU A 428 -14.52 13.96 -2.11
C LEU A 428 -14.66 14.92 -0.93
N GLY A 429 -15.65 15.81 -1.02
CA GLY A 429 -16.07 16.70 0.06
C GLY A 429 -15.59 18.15 -0.07
N PRO A 430 -16.14 19.05 0.74
CA PRO A 430 -15.94 20.50 0.61
C PRO A 430 -14.59 21.00 1.15
N GLU A 431 -13.81 20.16 1.83
CA GLU A 431 -12.55 20.54 2.51
C GLU A 431 -11.30 20.04 1.76
N VAL A 432 -11.46 19.57 0.51
CA VAL A 432 -10.32 19.18 -0.33
C VAL A 432 -9.48 20.42 -0.63
N PRO A 433 -8.17 20.44 -0.28
CA PRO A 433 -7.31 21.58 -0.54
C PRO A 433 -7.29 21.98 -2.01
N ALA A 434 -7.31 23.29 -2.29
CA ALA A 434 -7.23 23.81 -3.65
C ALA A 434 -5.86 23.53 -4.29
N GLU A 435 -4.78 23.63 -3.51
CA GLU A 435 -3.42 23.30 -3.95
C GLU A 435 -3.32 21.80 -4.33
N THR A 436 -2.65 21.52 -5.44
CA THR A 436 -2.36 20.14 -5.87
C THR A 436 -0.89 19.86 -5.60
N LEU A 437 -0.64 18.77 -4.87
CA LEU A 437 0.70 18.44 -4.38
C LEU A 437 1.36 17.40 -5.30
N LEU A 438 2.69 17.48 -5.43
CA LEU A 438 3.44 16.63 -6.35
C LEU A 438 3.27 15.12 -6.08
N TRP A 439 3.17 14.72 -4.82
CA TRP A 439 2.98 13.31 -4.44
C TRP A 439 1.62 12.74 -4.87
N GLN A 440 0.67 13.58 -5.29
CA GLN A 440 -0.63 13.16 -5.86
C GLN A 440 -0.51 12.76 -7.34
N ASP A 441 0.72 12.71 -7.87
CA ASP A 441 1.04 12.44 -9.27
C ASP A 441 0.17 13.27 -10.23
N PRO A 442 0.17 14.62 -10.11
CA PRO A 442 -0.81 15.49 -10.73
C PRO A 442 -0.88 15.34 -12.25
N LEU A 443 -2.04 15.62 -12.81
CA LEU A 443 -2.27 15.62 -14.25
C LEU A 443 -2.76 17.01 -14.68
N PRO A 444 -2.32 17.53 -15.84
CA PRO A 444 -2.84 18.78 -16.37
C PRO A 444 -4.31 18.61 -16.79
N ALA A 445 -5.03 19.72 -16.92
CA ALA A 445 -6.37 19.69 -17.51
C ALA A 445 -6.28 19.29 -18.99
N ALA A 446 -7.31 18.59 -19.50
CA ALA A 446 -7.41 18.27 -20.92
C ALA A 446 -7.55 19.55 -21.76
N GLU A 447 -6.86 19.61 -22.90
CA GLU A 447 -6.92 20.72 -23.84
C GLU A 447 -7.66 20.34 -25.13
N GLY A 448 -8.51 21.24 -25.63
CA GLY A 448 -9.20 21.07 -26.91
C GLY A 448 -10.47 20.21 -26.84
N GLU A 449 -11.09 20.01 -28.00
CA GLU A 449 -12.25 19.12 -28.16
C GLU A 449 -11.79 17.65 -28.20
N ALA A 450 -12.50 16.78 -27.47
CA ALA A 450 -12.22 15.36 -27.45
C ALA A 450 -12.38 14.72 -28.84
N ILE A 451 -11.51 13.75 -29.13
CA ILE A 451 -11.63 12.94 -30.36
C ILE A 451 -12.90 12.09 -30.34
N ASP A 452 -13.55 11.94 -31.49
CA ASP A 452 -14.74 11.10 -31.63
C ASP A 452 -14.43 9.73 -32.28
N ALA A 453 -15.45 8.91 -32.50
CA ALA A 453 -15.30 7.58 -33.07
C ALA A 453 -14.68 7.58 -34.50
N ALA A 454 -14.93 8.62 -35.29
CA ALA A 454 -14.34 8.74 -36.63
C ALA A 454 -12.85 9.09 -36.54
N ASP A 455 -12.49 9.99 -35.62
CA ASP A 455 -11.10 10.33 -35.33
C ASP A 455 -10.33 9.10 -34.82
N VAL A 456 -10.91 8.36 -33.87
CA VAL A 456 -10.36 7.10 -33.34
C VAL A 456 -10.09 6.10 -34.47
N THR A 457 -11.06 5.90 -35.36
CA THR A 457 -10.91 5.00 -36.52
C THR A 457 -9.78 5.43 -37.44
N ALA A 458 -9.71 6.73 -37.77
CA ALA A 458 -8.66 7.29 -38.63
C ALA A 458 -7.27 7.19 -37.99
N LEU A 459 -7.16 7.45 -36.69
CA LEU A 459 -5.91 7.35 -35.94
C LEU A 459 -5.42 5.90 -35.83
N LYS A 460 -6.31 4.92 -35.57
CA LYS A 460 -5.94 3.50 -35.59
C LYS A 460 -5.33 3.09 -36.93
N ALA A 461 -5.99 3.45 -38.04
CA ALA A 461 -5.48 3.16 -39.39
C ALA A 461 -4.08 3.79 -39.61
N LYS A 462 -3.93 5.07 -39.26
CA LYS A 462 -2.67 5.79 -39.40
C LYS A 462 -1.53 5.20 -38.55
N ILE A 463 -1.82 4.75 -37.33
CA ILE A 463 -0.84 4.07 -36.48
C ILE A 463 -0.42 2.73 -37.10
N LEU A 464 -1.35 1.93 -37.60
CA LEU A 464 -1.05 0.64 -38.24
C LEU A 464 -0.27 0.81 -39.56
N ASP A 465 -0.48 1.90 -40.30
CA ASP A 465 0.24 2.23 -41.54
C ASP A 465 1.61 2.88 -41.30
N SER A 466 1.97 3.18 -40.05
CA SER A 466 3.22 3.88 -39.69
C SER A 466 4.49 3.03 -39.82
N GLY A 467 4.34 1.72 -40.00
CA GLY A 467 5.42 0.73 -39.99
C GLY A 467 5.79 0.22 -38.60
N LEU A 468 5.14 0.69 -37.54
CA LEU A 468 5.21 0.06 -36.21
C LEU A 468 4.56 -1.33 -36.25
N THR A 469 5.22 -2.29 -35.62
CA THR A 469 4.73 -3.68 -35.57
C THR A 469 3.74 -3.90 -34.44
N VAL A 470 2.92 -4.96 -34.53
CA VAL A 470 2.01 -5.38 -33.45
C VAL A 470 2.75 -5.53 -32.12
N PRO A 471 3.89 -6.26 -32.01
CA PRO A 471 4.65 -6.36 -30.77
C PRO A 471 5.07 -5.01 -30.18
N GLN A 472 5.55 -4.08 -31.01
CA GLN A 472 6.00 -2.76 -30.55
C GLN A 472 4.87 -1.95 -29.92
N LEU A 473 3.71 -1.91 -30.59
CA LEU A 473 2.52 -1.19 -30.10
C LEU A 473 1.95 -1.82 -28.83
N VAL A 474 1.87 -3.15 -28.77
CA VAL A 474 1.40 -3.89 -27.59
C VAL A 474 2.36 -3.69 -26.41
N LYS A 475 3.68 -3.78 -26.61
CA LYS A 475 4.67 -3.57 -25.55
C LYS A 475 4.63 -2.16 -25.00
N ALA A 476 4.56 -1.13 -25.85
CA ALA A 476 4.50 0.26 -25.39
C ALA A 476 3.23 0.56 -24.58
N ALA A 477 2.07 0.08 -25.05
CA ALA A 477 0.81 0.24 -24.32
C ALA A 477 0.81 -0.52 -22.98
N TRP A 478 1.27 -1.78 -23.00
CA TRP A 478 1.40 -2.58 -21.77
C TRP A 478 2.36 -1.95 -20.78
N ALA A 479 3.56 -1.56 -21.22
CA ALA A 479 4.57 -0.92 -20.38
C ALA A 479 4.04 0.35 -19.71
N SER A 480 3.22 1.13 -20.42
CA SER A 480 2.60 2.34 -19.86
C SER A 480 1.54 1.99 -18.80
N ALA A 481 0.57 1.16 -19.16
CA ALA A 481 -0.57 0.85 -18.30
C ALA A 481 -0.20 -0.01 -17.10
N ALA A 482 0.72 -0.97 -17.28
CA ALA A 482 1.08 -1.93 -16.24
C ALA A 482 1.78 -1.28 -15.04
N THR A 483 2.27 -0.03 -15.13
CA THR A 483 2.78 0.68 -13.94
C THR A 483 1.71 0.88 -12.86
N HIS A 484 0.43 0.76 -13.20
CA HIS A 484 -0.67 0.86 -12.25
C HIS A 484 -0.54 -0.16 -11.11
N ARG A 485 -0.90 0.27 -9.91
CA ARG A 485 -1.19 -0.63 -8.79
C ARG A 485 -2.40 -0.15 -8.00
N ALA A 486 -3.35 -1.06 -7.77
CA ALA A 486 -4.62 -0.77 -7.10
C ALA A 486 -4.49 -0.53 -5.59
N SER A 487 -3.33 -0.88 -5.01
CA SER A 487 -3.04 -0.73 -3.58
C SER A 487 -3.08 0.74 -3.14
N ASP A 488 -2.41 1.62 -3.89
CA ASP A 488 -2.40 3.09 -3.66
C ASP A 488 -2.91 3.90 -4.85
N LYS A 489 -3.37 3.23 -5.92
CA LYS A 489 -3.94 3.82 -7.14
C LYS A 489 -2.96 4.71 -7.90
N ARG A 490 -1.65 4.47 -7.76
CA ARG A 490 -0.59 5.13 -8.53
C ARG A 490 -0.31 4.40 -9.84
N GLY A 491 0.34 5.10 -10.76
CA GLY A 491 0.71 4.58 -12.08
C GLY A 491 -0.48 4.42 -13.03
N GLY A 492 -0.20 3.89 -14.22
CA GLY A 492 -1.14 3.76 -15.32
C GLY A 492 -0.71 4.53 -16.58
N ALA A 493 -1.56 4.51 -17.59
CA ALA A 493 -1.27 5.10 -18.90
C ALA A 493 -1.57 6.60 -18.99
N ASN A 494 -2.47 7.12 -18.17
CA ASN A 494 -2.80 8.54 -18.09
C ASN A 494 -1.58 9.35 -17.60
N GLY A 495 -1.40 10.53 -18.18
CA GLY A 495 -0.18 11.30 -18.05
C GLY A 495 0.90 10.93 -19.07
N GLY A 496 0.80 9.76 -19.73
CA GLY A 496 1.80 9.32 -20.72
C GLY A 496 3.21 9.26 -20.15
N ARG A 497 3.35 9.00 -18.84
CA ARG A 497 4.62 9.13 -18.09
C ARG A 497 5.71 8.18 -18.54
N ILE A 498 5.37 7.15 -19.32
CA ILE A 498 6.34 6.26 -19.96
C ILE A 498 7.38 7.01 -20.83
N ARG A 499 7.07 8.23 -21.30
CA ARG A 499 8.02 9.07 -22.05
C ARG A 499 8.92 9.97 -21.19
N LEU A 500 8.68 10.02 -19.89
CA LEU A 500 9.40 10.85 -18.91
C LEU A 500 10.38 10.01 -18.09
N GLU A 501 11.27 10.66 -17.36
CA GLU A 501 12.08 9.96 -16.35
C GLU A 501 11.21 9.60 -15.13
N PRO A 502 11.50 8.46 -14.47
CA PRO A 502 12.52 7.47 -14.81
C PRO A 502 12.03 6.41 -15.83
N GLN A 503 10.73 6.39 -16.17
CA GLN A 503 10.10 5.27 -16.89
C GLN A 503 10.70 4.99 -18.26
N ARG A 504 11.06 6.04 -19.01
CA ARG A 504 11.67 5.88 -20.35
C ARG A 504 13.03 5.19 -20.31
N GLY A 505 13.71 5.23 -19.17
CA GLY A 505 15.04 4.66 -18.95
C GLY A 505 15.04 3.25 -18.35
N TRP A 506 13.89 2.72 -17.94
CA TRP A 506 13.82 1.40 -17.29
C TRP A 506 14.18 0.27 -18.25
N GLU A 507 15.00 -0.67 -17.76
CA GLU A 507 15.45 -1.84 -18.55
C GLU A 507 14.27 -2.67 -19.07
N VAL A 508 13.24 -2.83 -18.24
CA VAL A 508 12.03 -3.59 -18.57
C VAL A 508 11.26 -3.01 -19.76
N ASN A 509 11.47 -1.73 -20.08
CA ASN A 509 10.73 -1.01 -21.12
C ASN A 509 11.43 -0.99 -22.49
N ASP A 510 12.55 -1.71 -22.65
CA ASP A 510 13.33 -1.72 -23.90
C ASP A 510 13.61 -0.28 -24.44
N PRO A 511 14.38 0.57 -23.72
CA PRO A 511 14.42 2.02 -23.96
C PRO A 511 14.65 2.46 -25.42
N ASP A 512 15.50 1.76 -26.16
CA ASP A 512 15.78 2.06 -27.56
C ASP A 512 14.56 1.81 -28.47
N GLU A 513 13.85 0.69 -28.25
CA GLU A 513 12.63 0.37 -29.00
C GLU A 513 11.49 1.31 -28.60
N LEU A 514 11.33 1.56 -27.30
CA LEU A 514 10.33 2.50 -26.80
C LEU A 514 10.55 3.90 -27.38
N ALA A 515 11.79 4.40 -27.44
CA ALA A 515 12.10 5.70 -28.03
C ALA A 515 11.74 5.78 -29.52
N GLN A 516 11.87 4.68 -30.26
CA GLN A 516 11.41 4.61 -31.65
C GLN A 516 9.89 4.69 -31.74
N VAL A 517 9.17 3.92 -30.92
CA VAL A 517 7.69 3.91 -30.88
C VAL A 517 7.15 5.30 -30.53
N LEU A 518 7.64 5.89 -29.44
CA LEU A 518 7.20 7.21 -28.98
C LEU A 518 7.42 8.28 -30.04
N ARG A 519 8.58 8.31 -30.70
CA ARG A 519 8.86 9.29 -31.77
C ARG A 519 7.88 9.17 -32.94
N THR A 520 7.52 7.95 -33.32
CA THR A 520 6.54 7.74 -34.40
C THR A 520 5.14 8.20 -33.96
N LEU A 521 4.73 7.88 -32.73
CA LEU A 521 3.45 8.33 -32.18
C LEU A 521 3.40 9.87 -32.00
N GLU A 522 4.49 10.51 -31.59
CA GLU A 522 4.64 11.96 -31.50
C GLU A 522 4.50 12.63 -32.88
N ASN A 523 5.05 12.04 -33.94
CA ASN A 523 4.85 12.55 -35.30
C ASN A 523 3.37 12.46 -35.72
N ILE A 524 2.70 11.34 -35.44
CA ILE A 524 1.26 11.16 -35.69
C ILE A 524 0.46 12.19 -34.89
N GLN A 525 0.82 12.40 -33.62
CA GLN A 525 0.23 13.40 -32.74
C GLN A 525 0.36 14.81 -33.33
N GLY A 526 1.57 15.20 -33.72
CA GLY A 526 1.85 16.53 -34.29
C GLY A 526 1.06 16.78 -35.57
N GLU A 527 0.96 15.78 -36.44
CA GLU A 527 0.15 15.87 -37.65
C GLU A 527 -1.35 16.00 -37.35
N PHE A 528 -1.90 15.18 -36.45
CA PHE A 528 -3.33 15.26 -36.07
C PHE A 528 -3.65 16.60 -35.38
N ASN A 529 -2.78 17.01 -34.44
CA ASN A 529 -2.94 18.24 -33.68
C ASN A 529 -2.73 19.50 -34.53
N SER A 530 -2.33 19.40 -35.79
CA SER A 530 -2.40 20.56 -36.71
C SER A 530 -3.84 20.94 -37.10
N GLY A 531 -4.80 20.05 -36.85
CA GLY A 531 -6.24 20.26 -37.03
C GLY A 531 -6.94 20.95 -35.85
N ALA A 532 -8.28 20.93 -35.88
CA ALA A 532 -9.13 21.58 -34.88
C ALA A 532 -9.19 20.81 -33.54
N LYS A 533 -9.22 19.47 -33.61
CA LYS A 533 -9.20 18.59 -32.43
C LYS A 533 -7.77 18.23 -32.05
N LYS A 534 -7.58 17.81 -30.80
CA LYS A 534 -6.29 17.40 -30.25
C LYS A 534 -6.37 15.99 -29.70
N VAL A 535 -5.27 15.27 -29.78
CA VAL A 535 -5.07 13.97 -29.14
C VAL A 535 -3.80 14.01 -28.30
N SER A 536 -3.85 13.40 -27.11
CA SER A 536 -2.68 13.24 -26.24
C SER A 536 -1.83 12.06 -26.70
N LEU A 537 -0.55 12.08 -26.35
CA LEU A 537 0.34 10.96 -26.60
C LEU A 537 -0.04 9.77 -25.71
N ALA A 538 -0.49 10.04 -24.48
CA ALA A 538 -1.07 9.02 -23.60
C ALA A 538 -2.21 8.23 -24.27
N ASP A 539 -3.15 8.92 -24.95
CA ASP A 539 -4.21 8.26 -25.70
C ASP A 539 -3.66 7.51 -26.93
N LEU A 540 -2.70 8.09 -27.67
CA LEU A 540 -2.11 7.41 -28.84
C LEU A 540 -1.36 6.12 -28.50
N ILE A 541 -0.70 6.07 -27.33
CA ILE A 541 -0.03 4.86 -26.84
C ILE A 541 -1.06 3.74 -26.62
N VAL A 542 -2.13 4.03 -25.86
CA VAL A 542 -3.20 3.06 -25.59
C VAL A 542 -3.99 2.69 -26.84
N LEU A 543 -4.28 3.68 -27.69
CA LEU A 543 -4.98 3.48 -28.96
C LEU A 543 -4.16 2.62 -29.92
N GLY A 544 -2.85 2.85 -29.99
CA GLY A 544 -1.93 2.06 -30.81
C GLY A 544 -1.89 0.60 -30.38
N GLY A 545 -1.80 0.34 -29.07
CA GLY A 545 -1.90 -1.02 -28.53
C GLY A 545 -3.26 -1.67 -28.84
N SER A 546 -4.36 -0.93 -28.69
CA SER A 546 -5.70 -1.43 -29.00
C SER A 546 -5.88 -1.75 -30.49
N ALA A 547 -5.37 -0.90 -31.39
CA ALA A 547 -5.35 -1.15 -32.83
C ALA A 547 -4.52 -2.39 -33.19
N ALA A 548 -3.40 -2.59 -32.52
CA ALA A 548 -2.55 -3.76 -32.70
C ALA A 548 -3.24 -5.06 -32.26
N VAL A 549 -4.01 -5.03 -31.16
CA VAL A 549 -4.83 -6.16 -30.71
C VAL A 549 -5.95 -6.48 -31.70
N GLU A 550 -6.68 -5.48 -32.20
CA GLU A 550 -7.71 -5.66 -33.24
C GLU A 550 -7.13 -6.28 -34.51
N LYS A 551 -5.98 -5.75 -34.96
CA LYS A 551 -5.26 -6.30 -36.11
C LYS A 551 -4.84 -7.74 -35.88
N ALA A 552 -4.26 -8.05 -34.72
CA ALA A 552 -3.76 -9.38 -34.39
C ALA A 552 -4.89 -10.43 -34.32
N ALA A 553 -6.06 -10.04 -33.80
CA ALA A 553 -7.26 -10.87 -33.81
C ALA A 553 -7.79 -11.08 -35.24
N GLY A 554 -7.86 -10.01 -36.05
CA GLY A 554 -8.26 -10.09 -37.45
C GLY A 554 -7.34 -10.99 -38.28
N ASP A 555 -6.02 -10.90 -38.08
CA ASP A 555 -5.03 -11.76 -38.72
C ASP A 555 -5.13 -13.24 -38.29
N ALA A 556 -5.74 -13.50 -37.12
CA ALA A 556 -6.10 -14.81 -36.60
C ALA A 556 -7.50 -15.29 -37.06
N GLY A 557 -8.24 -14.47 -37.80
CA GLY A 557 -9.55 -14.79 -38.35
C GLY A 557 -10.73 -14.47 -37.42
N VAL A 558 -10.51 -13.72 -36.34
CA VAL A 558 -11.57 -13.28 -35.41
C VAL A 558 -11.72 -11.76 -35.50
N ALA A 559 -12.88 -11.31 -36.00
CA ALA A 559 -13.21 -9.90 -35.99
C ALA A 559 -13.65 -9.47 -34.58
N VAL A 560 -12.96 -8.48 -34.01
CA VAL A 560 -13.27 -7.92 -32.70
C VAL A 560 -13.03 -6.41 -32.73
N GLU A 561 -13.84 -5.68 -31.97
CA GLU A 561 -13.60 -4.28 -31.65
C GLU A 561 -13.02 -4.23 -30.24
N VAL A 562 -11.93 -3.48 -30.04
CA VAL A 562 -11.33 -3.22 -28.74
C VAL A 562 -11.84 -1.86 -28.27
N PRO A 563 -12.73 -1.83 -27.25
CA PRO A 563 -13.21 -0.59 -26.68
C PRO A 563 -12.08 0.36 -26.29
N PHE A 564 -12.20 1.62 -26.71
CA PHE A 564 -11.24 2.65 -26.40
C PHE A 564 -11.96 3.87 -25.83
N ALA A 565 -11.57 4.28 -24.62
CA ALA A 565 -12.00 5.52 -24.01
C ALA A 565 -10.90 6.57 -24.17
N ALA A 566 -11.18 7.62 -24.94
CA ALA A 566 -10.31 8.79 -25.05
C ALA A 566 -10.35 9.66 -23.78
N GLY A 567 -9.47 10.65 -23.69
CA GLY A 567 -9.48 11.68 -22.65
C GLY A 567 -8.26 11.66 -21.72
N ARG A 568 -7.28 10.79 -21.95
CA ARG A 568 -6.01 10.86 -21.20
C ARG A 568 -5.27 12.15 -21.55
N VAL A 569 -4.45 12.62 -20.61
CA VAL A 569 -3.66 13.84 -20.76
C VAL A 569 -2.16 13.54 -20.68
N ASP A 570 -1.35 14.51 -21.07
CA ASP A 570 0.11 14.39 -21.14
C ASP A 570 0.76 15.15 -19.98
N ALA A 571 1.19 14.43 -18.92
CA ALA A 571 1.92 15.00 -17.78
C ALA A 571 3.30 15.54 -18.20
N THR A 572 3.89 16.42 -17.41
CA THR A 572 5.24 16.98 -17.66
C THR A 572 6.21 16.54 -16.56
N GLU A 573 7.49 16.91 -16.68
CA GLU A 573 8.49 16.69 -15.62
C GLU A 573 8.10 17.39 -14.31
N GLU A 574 7.45 18.56 -14.37
CA GLU A 574 6.94 19.28 -13.19
C GLU A 574 5.82 18.53 -12.46
N HIS A 575 5.13 17.62 -13.18
CA HIS A 575 4.06 16.78 -12.64
C HIS A 575 4.57 15.39 -12.18
N THR A 576 5.87 15.13 -12.25
CA THR A 576 6.44 13.79 -12.09
C THR A 576 7.67 13.86 -11.19
N ASP A 577 7.57 13.29 -9.98
CA ASP A 577 8.70 13.14 -9.08
C ASP A 577 9.48 11.85 -9.41
N PRO A 578 10.71 11.93 -9.95
CA PRO A 578 11.43 10.74 -10.36
C PRO A 578 11.76 9.78 -9.22
N GLU A 579 12.01 10.30 -8.00
CA GLU A 579 12.30 9.46 -6.83
C GLU A 579 11.06 8.66 -6.42
N SER A 580 9.89 9.31 -6.40
CA SER A 580 8.61 8.66 -6.10
C SER A 580 8.21 7.64 -7.17
N PHE A 581 8.49 7.90 -8.45
CA PHE A 581 8.18 6.98 -9.56
C PHE A 581 9.15 5.80 -9.65
N ALA A 582 10.37 5.89 -9.11
CA ALA A 582 11.30 4.77 -9.07
C ALA A 582 10.71 3.55 -8.32
N ALA A 583 9.84 3.78 -7.34
CA ALA A 583 9.14 2.72 -6.62
C ALA A 583 8.10 1.96 -7.46
N LEU A 584 7.78 2.43 -8.67
CA LEU A 584 6.90 1.76 -9.64
C LEU A 584 7.69 0.94 -10.67
N GLU A 585 9.03 1.02 -10.67
CA GLU A 585 9.86 0.20 -11.56
C GLU A 585 9.69 -1.28 -11.22
N PRO A 586 9.13 -2.10 -12.12
CA PRO A 586 8.93 -3.50 -11.82
C PRO A 586 10.28 -4.24 -11.87
N SER A 587 10.72 -4.80 -10.74
CA SER A 587 11.88 -5.71 -10.70
C SER A 587 11.59 -7.05 -11.39
N TYR A 588 10.34 -7.30 -11.76
CA TYR A 588 9.87 -8.47 -12.48
C TYR A 588 8.58 -8.12 -13.24
N ASP A 589 8.37 -8.72 -14.41
CA ASP A 589 7.12 -8.60 -15.16
C ASP A 589 6.85 -9.90 -15.92
N GLY A 590 6.11 -10.81 -15.30
CA GLY A 590 5.77 -12.10 -15.89
C GLY A 590 4.92 -11.99 -17.16
N PHE A 591 4.23 -10.86 -17.37
CA PHE A 591 3.46 -10.62 -18.59
C PHE A 591 4.38 -10.32 -19.80
N ARG A 592 5.55 -9.73 -19.55
CA ARG A 592 6.62 -9.54 -20.55
C ARG A 592 7.77 -10.54 -20.42
N ASN A 593 7.61 -11.56 -19.58
CA ASN A 593 8.62 -12.59 -19.29
C ASN A 593 9.98 -12.00 -18.84
N TYR A 594 9.93 -10.89 -18.09
CA TYR A 594 11.09 -10.20 -17.51
C TYR A 594 11.30 -10.59 -16.04
N LEU A 595 12.54 -10.90 -15.69
CA LEU A 595 12.96 -11.12 -14.30
C LEU A 595 14.28 -10.37 -14.07
N GLY A 596 14.19 -9.24 -13.37
CA GLY A 596 15.35 -8.46 -12.96
C GLY A 596 16.15 -9.12 -11.83
N LYS A 597 17.23 -8.44 -11.43
CA LYS A 597 18.12 -8.93 -10.37
C LYS A 597 17.50 -8.76 -8.98
N GLY A 598 17.94 -9.58 -8.03
CA GLY A 598 17.62 -9.39 -6.60
C GLY A 598 16.26 -9.94 -6.14
N ASN A 599 15.49 -10.58 -7.01
CA ASN A 599 14.22 -11.20 -6.64
C ASN A 599 14.44 -12.48 -5.82
N ARG A 600 13.75 -12.60 -4.68
CA ARG A 600 13.85 -13.76 -3.77
C ARG A 600 12.87 -14.88 -4.08
N LEU A 601 11.70 -14.53 -4.64
CA LEU A 601 10.65 -15.48 -4.97
C LEU A 601 10.79 -15.99 -6.40
N PRO A 602 10.40 -17.25 -6.67
CA PRO A 602 10.28 -17.76 -8.03
C PRO A 602 9.27 -16.94 -8.86
N ALA A 603 9.49 -16.87 -10.18
CA ALA A 603 8.79 -15.94 -11.07
C ALA A 603 7.25 -16.11 -11.09
N GLU A 604 6.71 -17.29 -10.79
CA GLU A 604 5.28 -17.55 -10.73
C GLU A 604 4.60 -16.92 -9.51
N TYR A 605 5.31 -16.76 -8.39
CA TYR A 605 4.80 -16.04 -7.21
C TYR A 605 4.77 -14.54 -7.48
N LEU A 606 5.82 -14.07 -8.15
CA LEU A 606 5.93 -12.68 -8.56
C LEU A 606 4.83 -12.34 -9.57
N LEU A 607 4.62 -13.15 -10.62
CA LEU A 607 3.51 -12.98 -11.57
C LEU A 607 2.16 -12.83 -10.85
N LEU A 608 1.90 -13.68 -9.86
CA LEU A 608 0.68 -13.64 -9.06
C LEU A 608 0.55 -12.33 -8.25
N ASP A 609 1.63 -11.87 -7.62
CA ASP A 609 1.69 -10.60 -6.89
C ASP A 609 1.43 -9.40 -7.83
N ARG A 610 2.01 -9.40 -9.03
CA ARG A 610 1.76 -8.36 -10.03
C ARG A 610 0.34 -8.37 -10.57
N ALA A 611 -0.25 -9.55 -10.78
CA ALA A 611 -1.65 -9.66 -11.16
C ALA A 611 -2.58 -9.09 -10.08
N ASN A 612 -2.27 -9.31 -8.80
CA ASN A 612 -3.00 -8.70 -7.67
C ASN A 612 -2.89 -7.16 -7.70
N LEU A 613 -1.70 -6.60 -7.91
CA LEU A 613 -1.53 -5.15 -8.04
C LEU A 613 -2.34 -4.56 -9.21
N LEU A 614 -2.50 -5.30 -10.31
CA LEU A 614 -3.31 -4.90 -11.46
C LEU A 614 -4.82 -5.22 -11.29
N ALA A 615 -5.24 -5.60 -10.10
CA ALA A 615 -6.62 -6.01 -9.78
C ALA A 615 -7.18 -7.08 -10.74
N LEU A 616 -6.33 -7.99 -11.21
CA LEU A 616 -6.70 -9.07 -12.12
C LEU A 616 -7.18 -10.29 -11.34
N SER A 617 -8.21 -10.93 -11.87
CA SER A 617 -8.62 -12.28 -11.50
C SER A 617 -7.69 -13.33 -12.13
N ALA A 618 -7.72 -14.57 -11.63
CA ALA A 618 -6.96 -15.66 -12.22
C ALA A 618 -7.28 -15.90 -13.71
N PRO A 619 -8.56 -15.91 -14.16
CA PRO A 619 -8.89 -16.04 -15.59
C PRO A 619 -8.36 -14.90 -16.46
N GLU A 620 -8.42 -13.66 -15.98
CA GLU A 620 -7.90 -12.48 -16.71
C GLU A 620 -6.37 -12.55 -16.82
N MET A 621 -5.67 -12.87 -15.72
CA MET A 621 -4.22 -13.09 -15.73
C MET A 621 -3.84 -14.20 -16.72
N THR A 622 -4.55 -15.33 -16.72
CA THR A 622 -4.31 -16.43 -17.65
C THR A 622 -4.45 -15.96 -19.09
N ALA A 623 -5.58 -15.35 -19.46
CA ALA A 623 -5.82 -14.86 -20.82
C ALA A 623 -4.73 -13.87 -21.27
N LEU A 624 -4.39 -12.90 -20.41
CA LEU A 624 -3.37 -11.89 -20.69
C LEU A 624 -1.99 -12.51 -20.93
N VAL A 625 -1.54 -13.45 -20.09
CA VAL A 625 -0.24 -14.11 -20.31
C VAL A 625 -0.24 -14.84 -21.65
N GLY A 626 -1.26 -15.67 -21.92
CA GLY A 626 -1.32 -16.42 -23.18
C GLY A 626 -1.31 -15.52 -24.41
N GLY A 627 -2.09 -14.43 -24.38
CA GLY A 627 -2.16 -13.47 -25.49
C GLY A 627 -0.88 -12.67 -25.67
N LEU A 628 -0.31 -12.13 -24.60
CA LEU A 628 0.94 -11.35 -24.68
C LEU A 628 2.11 -12.19 -25.20
N ARG A 629 2.13 -13.50 -24.90
CA ARG A 629 3.12 -14.42 -25.48
C ARG A 629 3.00 -14.53 -26.99
N VAL A 630 1.80 -14.83 -27.51
CA VAL A 630 1.61 -15.00 -28.96
C VAL A 630 1.73 -13.68 -29.72
N LEU A 631 1.43 -12.55 -29.08
CA LEU A 631 1.66 -11.21 -29.62
C LEU A 631 3.14 -10.81 -29.63
N GLY A 632 4.04 -11.62 -29.05
CA GLY A 632 5.47 -11.36 -29.01
C GLY A 632 5.85 -10.20 -28.09
N ALA A 633 5.08 -9.96 -27.03
CA ALA A 633 5.24 -8.82 -26.13
C ALA A 633 6.34 -9.00 -25.07
N ASN A 634 7.24 -9.96 -25.24
CA ASN A 634 8.32 -10.19 -24.28
C ASN A 634 9.39 -9.09 -24.33
N GLN A 635 9.97 -8.79 -23.16
CA GLN A 635 11.11 -7.88 -23.04
C GLN A 635 12.28 -8.39 -23.90
N ASN A 636 12.96 -7.45 -24.56
CA ASN A 636 14.07 -7.69 -25.48
C ASN A 636 13.79 -8.77 -26.56
N GLY A 637 12.51 -8.97 -26.91
CA GLY A 637 12.09 -9.93 -27.94
C GLY A 637 12.35 -11.41 -27.58
N SER A 638 12.51 -11.74 -26.30
CA SER A 638 12.75 -13.11 -25.82
C SER A 638 11.73 -14.12 -26.38
N LYS A 639 12.17 -15.34 -26.67
CA LYS A 639 11.34 -16.43 -27.22
C LYS A 639 10.72 -17.33 -26.16
N HIS A 640 11.03 -17.13 -24.88
CA HIS A 640 10.43 -17.92 -23.81
C HIS A 640 8.91 -17.76 -23.77
N GLY A 641 8.19 -18.87 -23.75
CA GLY A 641 6.74 -18.90 -23.72
C GLY A 641 6.06 -18.49 -25.02
N VAL A 642 6.78 -18.14 -26.09
CA VAL A 642 6.19 -17.83 -27.40
C VAL A 642 5.88 -19.14 -28.13
N LEU A 643 4.89 -19.88 -27.61
CA LEU A 643 4.51 -21.21 -28.09
C LEU A 643 3.54 -21.09 -29.28
N THR A 644 4.01 -20.49 -30.37
CA THR A 644 3.25 -20.32 -31.63
C THR A 644 4.20 -20.23 -32.82
N GLU A 645 3.74 -20.69 -33.99
CA GLU A 645 4.44 -20.53 -35.26
C GLU A 645 4.05 -19.24 -35.99
N THR A 646 3.02 -18.53 -35.51
CA THR A 646 2.56 -17.26 -36.07
C THR A 646 2.59 -16.11 -35.05
N PRO A 647 3.77 -15.72 -34.52
CA PRO A 647 3.87 -14.56 -33.63
C PRO A 647 3.25 -13.29 -34.22
N GLY A 648 2.58 -12.51 -33.38
CA GLY A 648 1.85 -11.30 -33.76
C GLY A 648 0.38 -11.53 -34.13
N LYS A 649 -0.09 -12.79 -34.12
CA LYS A 649 -1.52 -13.13 -34.23
C LYS A 649 -2.08 -13.48 -32.85
N LEU A 650 -3.29 -13.03 -32.55
CA LEU A 650 -3.94 -13.32 -31.28
C LEU A 650 -4.67 -14.66 -31.36
N THR A 651 -3.95 -15.73 -31.04
CA THR A 651 -4.45 -17.12 -31.04
C THR A 651 -4.32 -17.73 -29.64
N ASN A 652 -5.06 -18.81 -29.38
CA ASN A 652 -4.91 -19.60 -28.16
C ASN A 652 -3.71 -20.58 -28.20
N ASP A 653 -2.78 -20.41 -29.14
CA ASP A 653 -1.68 -21.34 -29.40
C ASP A 653 -0.79 -21.57 -28.17
N PHE A 654 -0.61 -20.55 -27.32
CA PHE A 654 0.13 -20.69 -26.08
C PHE A 654 -0.37 -21.88 -25.25
N PHE A 655 -1.69 -21.97 -25.03
CA PHE A 655 -2.28 -23.01 -24.22
C PHE A 655 -2.33 -24.36 -24.95
N VAL A 656 -2.66 -24.35 -26.25
CA VAL A 656 -2.70 -25.55 -27.09
C VAL A 656 -1.34 -26.24 -27.07
N ASN A 657 -0.26 -25.49 -27.27
CA ASN A 657 1.10 -26.03 -27.32
C ASN A 657 1.68 -26.32 -25.93
N LEU A 658 1.28 -25.58 -24.88
CA LEU A 658 1.69 -25.87 -23.51
C LEU A 658 1.16 -27.23 -23.03
N LEU A 659 -0.07 -27.58 -23.43
CA LEU A 659 -0.76 -28.79 -23.02
C LEU A 659 -0.64 -29.95 -24.03
N ASP A 660 0.14 -29.78 -25.10
CA ASP A 660 0.37 -30.79 -26.13
C ASP A 660 1.05 -32.04 -25.55
N LEU A 661 0.42 -33.20 -25.72
CA LEU A 661 0.95 -34.51 -25.29
C LEU A 661 2.26 -34.88 -26.01
N GLY A 662 2.51 -34.30 -27.19
CA GLY A 662 3.73 -34.49 -27.95
C GLY A 662 4.95 -33.75 -27.40
N THR A 663 4.77 -32.85 -26.41
CA THR A 663 5.86 -32.05 -25.83
C THR A 663 6.21 -32.52 -24.42
N THR A 664 7.48 -32.85 -24.19
CA THR A 664 8.03 -33.16 -22.87
C THR A 664 8.87 -32.00 -22.36
N TRP A 665 8.53 -31.47 -21.19
CA TRP A 665 9.25 -30.35 -20.58
C TRP A 665 10.35 -30.83 -19.64
N LYS A 666 11.54 -30.21 -19.73
CA LYS A 666 12.66 -30.46 -18.83
C LYS A 666 13.32 -29.15 -18.42
N SER A 667 13.67 -29.02 -17.15
CA SER A 667 14.49 -27.90 -16.68
C SER A 667 15.87 -27.91 -17.33
N THR A 668 16.36 -26.73 -17.71
CA THR A 668 17.70 -26.55 -18.29
C THR A 668 18.81 -26.66 -17.24
N SER A 669 18.49 -26.43 -15.96
CA SER A 669 19.42 -26.45 -14.83
C SER A 669 18.75 -26.97 -13.54
N GLY A 670 19.50 -27.02 -12.44
CA GLY A 670 18.96 -27.36 -11.11
C GLY A 670 18.10 -26.25 -10.47
N ASP A 671 18.25 -25.00 -10.91
CA ASP A 671 17.50 -23.85 -10.36
C ASP A 671 16.04 -23.78 -10.83
N GLN A 672 15.71 -24.52 -11.90
CA GLN A 672 14.36 -24.60 -12.47
C GLN A 672 13.74 -23.24 -12.83
N THR A 673 14.56 -22.32 -13.34
CA THR A 673 14.10 -21.01 -13.82
C THR A 673 13.67 -21.03 -15.29
N THR A 674 14.32 -21.86 -16.10
CA THR A 674 14.05 -22.01 -17.54
C THR A 674 13.92 -23.48 -17.94
N PHE A 675 13.12 -23.73 -18.96
CA PHE A 675 12.72 -25.07 -19.39
C PHE A 675 12.75 -25.20 -20.91
N GLU A 676 13.06 -26.40 -21.38
CA GLU A 676 12.96 -26.80 -22.77
C GLU A 676 11.78 -27.77 -22.94
N GLY A 677 10.90 -27.47 -23.90
CA GLY A 677 9.88 -28.38 -24.39
C GLY A 677 10.42 -29.12 -25.61
N ARG A 678 10.58 -30.43 -25.48
CA ARG A 678 11.14 -31.31 -26.52
C ARG A 678 10.07 -32.20 -27.14
N ASP A 679 10.14 -32.41 -28.45
CA ASP A 679 9.22 -33.32 -29.15
C ASP A 679 9.60 -34.80 -28.93
N ALA A 680 8.86 -35.72 -29.57
CA ALA A 680 9.11 -37.15 -29.49
C ALA A 680 10.47 -37.60 -30.07
N SER A 681 11.09 -36.80 -30.95
CA SER A 681 12.44 -37.04 -31.47
C SER A 681 13.53 -36.58 -30.49
N GLY A 682 13.15 -35.76 -29.50
CA GLY A 682 14.04 -35.15 -28.52
C GLY A 682 14.55 -33.78 -28.95
N GLU A 683 14.12 -33.22 -30.07
CA GLU A 683 14.49 -31.87 -30.52
C GLU A 683 13.78 -30.81 -29.68
N VAL A 684 14.46 -29.69 -29.40
CA VAL A 684 13.87 -28.55 -28.67
C VAL A 684 12.90 -27.85 -29.60
N LYS A 685 11.61 -27.95 -29.30
CA LYS A 685 10.53 -27.27 -30.01
C LYS A 685 10.27 -25.89 -29.38
N TRP A 686 10.27 -25.84 -28.06
CA TRP A 686 9.92 -24.64 -27.30
C TRP A 686 10.86 -24.38 -26.12
N THR A 687 10.86 -23.14 -25.65
CA THR A 687 11.45 -22.79 -24.36
C THR A 687 10.44 -21.99 -23.54
N GLY A 688 10.55 -22.04 -22.22
CA GLY A 688 9.66 -21.30 -21.32
C GLY A 688 10.30 -21.04 -19.96
N THR A 689 9.73 -20.11 -19.22
CA THR A 689 10.10 -19.81 -17.83
C THR A 689 9.08 -20.40 -16.86
N ARG A 690 9.30 -20.21 -15.56
CA ARG A 690 8.30 -20.55 -14.55
C ARG A 690 6.97 -19.80 -14.73
N ALA A 691 7.02 -18.55 -15.21
CA ALA A 691 5.82 -17.76 -15.50
C ALA A 691 5.00 -18.34 -16.66
N ASP A 692 5.61 -19.17 -17.51
CA ASP A 692 4.91 -19.87 -18.60
C ASP A 692 4.39 -21.23 -18.13
N LEU A 693 5.27 -22.05 -17.55
CA LEU A 693 4.94 -23.44 -17.20
C LEU A 693 3.98 -23.57 -16.00
N VAL A 694 3.83 -22.52 -15.18
CA VAL A 694 2.89 -22.52 -14.06
C VAL A 694 1.45 -22.83 -14.52
N PHE A 695 1.06 -22.39 -15.71
CA PHE A 695 -0.25 -22.65 -16.32
C PHE A 695 -0.44 -24.10 -16.77
N GLY A 696 0.64 -24.89 -16.87
CA GLY A 696 0.57 -26.34 -17.10
C GLY A 696 0.70 -27.18 -15.82
N SER A 697 1.03 -26.55 -14.69
CA SER A 697 1.47 -27.21 -13.46
C SER A 697 0.54 -26.98 -12.26
N ASN A 698 0.22 -25.72 -11.94
CA ASN A 698 -0.72 -25.42 -10.87
C ASN A 698 -2.12 -25.91 -11.27
N SER A 699 -2.76 -26.72 -10.42
CA SER A 699 -4.02 -27.39 -10.78
C SER A 699 -5.18 -26.45 -11.12
N GLU A 700 -5.24 -25.26 -10.50
CA GLU A 700 -6.30 -24.28 -10.76
C GLU A 700 -5.99 -23.47 -12.03
N LEU A 701 -4.75 -23.00 -12.21
CA LEU A 701 -4.35 -22.31 -13.44
C LEU A 701 -4.38 -23.24 -14.66
N ARG A 702 -4.07 -24.52 -14.48
CA ARG A 702 -4.17 -25.53 -15.54
C ARG A 702 -5.61 -25.73 -15.99
N ALA A 703 -6.57 -25.77 -15.06
CA ALA A 703 -7.98 -25.85 -15.44
C ALA A 703 -8.42 -24.64 -16.29
N LEU A 704 -7.88 -23.45 -16.01
CA LEU A 704 -8.11 -22.25 -16.84
C LEU A 704 -7.42 -22.36 -18.21
N ALA A 705 -6.19 -22.89 -18.26
CA ALA A 705 -5.47 -23.15 -19.51
C ALA A 705 -6.21 -24.18 -20.38
N GLU A 706 -6.80 -25.21 -19.80
CA GLU A 706 -7.60 -26.22 -20.50
C GLU A 706 -8.84 -25.62 -21.18
N VAL A 707 -9.50 -24.64 -20.55
CA VAL A 707 -10.58 -23.88 -21.18
C VAL A 707 -10.07 -23.18 -22.44
N TYR A 708 -8.96 -22.43 -22.35
CA TYR A 708 -8.45 -21.70 -23.51
C TYR A 708 -7.77 -22.60 -24.55
N ALA A 709 -7.28 -23.79 -24.19
CA ALA A 709 -6.72 -24.76 -25.14
C ALA A 709 -7.78 -25.56 -25.92
N SER A 710 -9.04 -25.49 -25.51
CA SER A 710 -10.12 -26.27 -26.13
C SER A 710 -10.42 -25.82 -27.57
N ASP A 711 -10.86 -26.76 -28.42
CA ASP A 711 -11.10 -26.52 -29.86
C ASP A 711 -12.17 -25.44 -30.13
N ASP A 712 -13.10 -25.25 -29.19
CA ASP A 712 -14.18 -24.26 -29.23
C ASP A 712 -13.80 -22.90 -28.62
N ALA A 713 -12.57 -22.75 -28.12
CA ALA A 713 -12.17 -21.59 -27.32
C ALA A 713 -11.57 -20.43 -28.10
N LYS A 714 -11.38 -20.53 -29.43
CA LYS A 714 -10.69 -19.49 -30.22
C LYS A 714 -11.32 -18.10 -30.07
N GLU A 715 -12.63 -18.00 -30.29
CA GLU A 715 -13.34 -16.72 -30.16
C GLU A 715 -13.45 -16.28 -28.69
N LYS A 716 -13.69 -17.22 -27.78
CA LYS A 716 -13.73 -16.95 -26.33
C LYS A 716 -12.42 -16.36 -25.83
N PHE A 717 -11.29 -16.95 -26.21
CA PHE A 717 -9.97 -16.50 -25.81
C PHE A 717 -9.70 -15.06 -26.29
N VAL A 718 -10.02 -14.75 -27.55
CA VAL A 718 -9.87 -13.39 -28.09
C VAL A 718 -10.73 -12.41 -27.30
N LYS A 719 -11.99 -12.75 -27.03
CA LYS A 719 -12.90 -11.90 -26.26
C LYS A 719 -12.40 -11.65 -24.83
N ASP A 720 -12.06 -12.71 -24.11
CA ASP A 720 -11.60 -12.61 -22.72
C ASP A 720 -10.24 -11.87 -22.64
N PHE A 721 -9.35 -12.06 -23.62
CA PHE A 721 -8.11 -11.28 -23.72
C PHE A 721 -8.40 -9.80 -23.94
N VAL A 722 -9.32 -9.45 -24.84
CA VAL A 722 -9.71 -8.05 -25.11
C VAL A 722 -10.34 -7.42 -23.87
N GLU A 723 -11.24 -8.11 -23.17
CA GLU A 723 -11.84 -7.61 -21.93
C GLU A 723 -10.78 -7.33 -20.86
N ALA A 724 -9.85 -8.26 -20.65
CA ALA A 724 -8.74 -8.09 -19.70
C ALA A 724 -7.76 -6.99 -20.14
N TRP A 725 -7.47 -6.86 -21.43
CA TRP A 725 -6.65 -5.78 -22.00
C TRP A 725 -7.26 -4.41 -21.72
N VAL A 726 -8.55 -4.24 -22.06
CA VAL A 726 -9.29 -2.99 -21.84
C VAL A 726 -9.34 -2.63 -20.36
N LYS A 727 -9.55 -3.62 -19.48
CA LYS A 727 -9.49 -3.42 -18.03
C LYS A 727 -8.15 -2.81 -17.63
N VAL A 728 -7.03 -3.42 -17.99
CA VAL A 728 -5.69 -2.91 -17.63
C VAL A 728 -5.45 -1.51 -18.19
N MET A 729 -5.83 -1.26 -19.45
CA MET A 729 -5.68 0.07 -20.06
C MET A 729 -6.48 1.17 -19.35
N ASN A 730 -7.53 0.82 -18.60
CA ASN A 730 -8.44 1.76 -17.95
C ASN A 730 -8.35 1.78 -16.42
N LEU A 731 -7.39 1.07 -15.79
CA LEU A 731 -7.25 1.01 -14.33
C LEU A 731 -7.04 2.38 -13.66
N ASP A 732 -6.52 3.37 -14.40
CA ASP A 732 -6.27 4.74 -13.93
C ASP A 732 -7.26 5.78 -14.47
N ARG A 733 -8.34 5.34 -15.12
CA ARG A 733 -9.38 6.21 -15.70
C ARG A 733 -10.41 6.63 -14.66
N PHE A 734 -9.91 7.18 -13.56
CA PHE A 734 -10.71 7.74 -12.46
C PHE A 734 -11.52 8.97 -12.86
N ASP A 735 -11.23 9.56 -14.03
CA ASP A 735 -12.01 10.63 -14.64
C ASP A 735 -13.34 10.17 -15.25
N LEU A 736 -13.54 8.85 -15.42
CA LEU A 736 -14.72 8.25 -16.04
C LEU A 736 -15.68 7.56 -15.06
N VAL A 737 -15.28 7.45 -13.78
CA VAL A 737 -16.01 6.70 -12.74
C VAL A 737 -16.48 7.60 -11.61
#